data_AF-A0A2N8P8B5-F1
#
_entry.id   AF-A0A2N8P8B5-F1
#
_cell.length_a   1.000
_cell.length_b   1.000
_cell.length_c   1.000
_cell.angle_alpha   90.00
_cell.angle_beta   90.00
_cell.angle_gamma   90.00
#
_symmetry.space_group_name_H-M   'P 1'
#
loop_
_entity.id
_entity.type
_entity.pdbx_description
1 polymer ?
#
loop_
_entity_poly.entity_id
_entity_poly.type
_entity_poly.pdbx_seq_one_letter_code
_entity_poly.pdbx_strand_id
1 'polypeptide(L)'
;MKAAIRRTVTGTWNRFAASDPGLLRLMAGLRTVGAIVLTLVALALLDTGVTLLVAGAMASMVATFAIREKEVRGQAVTLALGLPVALAAVALGALLHSRIIAGDLFFIALIFGAAYARRFGDRGTALGLIGFQVYFISLFVHATVATLPELFLTLAVAFACSAVARFAAFPDTPERTLSRLREAFRARLAQLVATHRELVDAGPEELDGVLDDLRRHTARLHETALMIQGRLEEGTRDATTAALLQRRIADAEIAAERLGMTLLNARSAERTDTLTLHLPHAPVPATANRMQSEGDAVATLRRDLEALALLMARRAPDDRGTALAHVRNRLLGYRDEDNLPRGSGAVQDAFRALGEAARAVLGLRLALDGPQDESDDTSATIRSREEFDAEDLAIVGAEEAEEDEHTGLQRPTTRAAFQVAVGSALAIVGGEFLSTQRWYWAVLTCWVVFLNTASTGEVLVKGYRRLVGTVLGVIAGVALAGLVGNHTWTAFALVLLCVFGMFFTAPLSYALMSFFVTAMLGLLYTVLNTYSVATLVLRIEETALGAACGIIAAAVILPVHTDRRTDEHLGAVLERLREAVAAAVAQLSGGPTADLLTLARDLDTALNDLRDSTQPLVHPITPLRVRRQTARYLVALLETCAYHARSLAATAELLPASRSVAADPRLGRVGRRIERNIELIAARVADEPADGEVEAGASIASLLDADGSPVPPSHTVTFRVLRHLQRLDEGVVGIARALDVPVAGRSGRKNG
;
A
#
# COMPACT_ATOMS: atom_id res chain seq x y z
N MET A 1 -1.19 38.82 11.44
CA MET A 1 0.09 38.10 11.24
C MET A 1 0.14 36.73 11.92
N LYS A 2 -0.09 36.61 13.25
CA LYS A 2 -0.08 35.30 13.96
C LYS A 2 -1.08 34.26 13.45
N ALA A 3 -2.30 34.67 13.05
CA ALA A 3 -3.31 33.76 12.50
C ALA A 3 -3.00 33.27 11.08
N ALA A 4 -2.36 34.12 10.26
CA ALA A 4 -1.90 33.75 8.92
C ALA A 4 -0.74 32.74 9.02
N ILE A 5 0.26 33.00 9.87
CA ILE A 5 1.37 32.08 10.14
C ILE A 5 0.86 30.74 10.68
N ARG A 6 -0.14 30.74 11.58
CA ARG A 6 -0.78 29.50 12.05
C ARG A 6 -1.45 28.72 10.92
N ARG A 7 -2.19 29.39 10.02
CA ARG A 7 -2.83 28.76 8.85
C ARG A 7 -1.82 28.20 7.84
N THR A 8 -0.70 28.89 7.60
CA THR A 8 0.35 28.39 6.70
C THR A 8 1.05 27.19 7.30
N VAL A 9 1.37 27.24 8.60
CA VAL A 9 2.03 26.13 9.33
C VAL A 9 1.13 24.91 9.41
N THR A 10 -0.18 25.07 9.68
CA THR A 10 -1.11 23.94 9.65
C THR A 10 -1.32 23.40 8.24
N GLY A 11 -1.35 24.25 7.21
CA GLY A 11 -1.41 23.81 5.82
C GLY A 11 -0.18 23.01 5.37
N THR A 12 1.03 23.47 5.73
CA THR A 12 2.28 22.74 5.43
C THR A 12 2.41 21.46 6.24
N TRP A 13 2.02 21.48 7.51
CA TRP A 13 1.99 20.27 8.35
C TRP A 13 0.99 19.25 7.85
N ASN A 14 -0.21 19.68 7.41
CA ASN A 14 -1.20 18.80 6.82
C ASN A 14 -0.72 18.19 5.50
N ARG A 15 0.00 18.95 4.66
CA ARG A 15 0.63 18.42 3.44
C ARG A 15 1.77 17.45 3.76
N PHE A 16 2.55 17.72 4.81
CA PHE A 16 3.63 16.84 5.25
C PHE A 16 3.11 15.54 5.87
N ALA A 17 2.10 15.61 6.74
CA ALA A 17 1.40 14.46 7.31
C ALA A 17 0.62 13.66 6.24
N ALA A 18 0.09 14.34 5.21
CA ALA A 18 -0.49 13.67 4.05
C ALA A 18 0.59 12.95 3.20
N SER A 19 1.82 13.44 3.18
CA SER A 19 2.93 12.75 2.52
C SER A 19 3.40 11.55 3.33
N ASP A 20 3.64 11.71 4.64
CA ASP A 20 4.20 10.70 5.55
C ASP A 20 3.21 10.31 6.67
N PRO A 21 2.20 9.48 6.38
CA PRO A 21 1.25 9.03 7.40
C PRO A 21 2.02 8.27 8.49
N GLY A 22 1.77 8.61 9.76
CA GLY A 22 2.47 7.98 10.87
C GLY A 22 3.88 8.51 11.17
N LEU A 23 4.42 9.45 10.37
CA LEU A 23 5.81 9.92 10.43
C LEU A 23 6.84 8.78 10.30
N LEU A 24 6.46 7.68 9.66
CA LEU A 24 7.29 6.47 9.59
C LEU A 24 8.61 6.74 8.86
N ARG A 25 8.56 7.50 7.77
CA ARG A 25 9.75 7.79 6.95
C ARG A 25 10.64 8.81 7.62
N LEU A 26 10.05 9.83 8.24
CA LEU A 26 10.77 10.82 9.05
C LEU A 26 11.53 10.14 10.19
N MET A 27 10.85 9.26 10.94
CA MET A 27 11.46 8.54 12.07
C MET A 27 12.56 7.58 11.61
N ALA A 28 12.36 6.87 10.49
CA ALA A 28 13.40 6.01 9.91
C ALA A 28 14.66 6.81 9.53
N GLY A 29 14.49 7.98 8.90
CA GLY A 29 15.59 8.88 8.55
C GLY A 29 16.31 9.43 9.78
N LEU A 30 15.57 9.99 10.75
CA LEU A 30 16.12 10.56 11.98
C LEU A 30 16.85 9.52 12.83
N ARG A 31 16.29 8.31 12.96
CA ARG A 31 16.91 7.22 13.71
C ARG A 31 18.26 6.83 13.11
N THR A 32 18.32 6.72 11.78
CA THR A 32 19.55 6.30 11.10
C THR A 32 20.62 7.37 11.14
N VAL A 33 20.26 8.63 10.89
CA VAL A 33 21.19 9.77 11.02
C VAL A 33 21.66 9.91 12.47
N GLY A 34 20.76 9.80 13.44
CA GLY A 34 21.09 9.86 14.86
C GLY A 34 22.04 8.74 15.28
N ALA A 35 21.81 7.51 14.81
CA ALA A 35 22.70 6.37 15.06
C ALA A 35 24.10 6.60 14.49
N ILE A 36 24.20 7.11 13.24
CA ILE A 36 25.48 7.40 12.58
C ILE A 36 26.22 8.52 13.32
N VAL A 37 25.54 9.63 13.63
CA VAL A 37 26.16 10.76 14.35
C VAL A 37 26.66 10.31 15.72
N LEU A 38 25.85 9.56 16.48
CA LEU A 38 26.26 9.03 17.78
C LEU A 38 27.49 8.11 17.66
N THR A 39 27.51 7.25 16.63
CA THR A 39 28.64 6.35 16.35
C THR A 39 29.90 7.14 16.03
N LEU A 40 29.80 8.14 15.15
CA LEU A 40 30.93 8.98 14.76
C LEU A 40 31.48 9.81 15.91
N VAL A 41 30.61 10.36 16.76
CA VAL A 41 31.02 11.07 17.98
C VAL A 41 31.75 10.12 18.93
N ALA A 42 31.19 8.93 19.19
CA ALA A 42 31.82 7.94 20.07
C ALA A 42 33.20 7.50 19.56
N LEU A 43 33.32 7.24 18.26
CA LEU A 43 34.59 6.84 17.63
C LEU A 43 35.60 7.98 17.53
N ALA A 44 35.15 9.22 17.34
CA ALA A 44 36.03 10.40 17.34
C ALA A 44 36.59 10.68 18.74
N LEU A 45 35.81 10.44 19.80
CA LEU A 45 36.29 10.53 21.19
C LEU A 45 37.35 9.47 21.52
N LEU A 46 37.38 8.36 20.77
CA LEU A 46 38.39 7.31 20.87
C LEU A 46 39.62 7.57 19.98
N ASP A 47 39.71 8.74 19.34
CA ASP A 47 40.78 9.15 18.42
C ASP A 47 41.05 8.14 17.28
N THR A 48 39.97 7.53 16.78
CA THR A 48 40.07 6.51 15.73
C THR A 48 40.32 7.11 14.36
N GLY A 49 41.05 6.38 13.52
CA GLY A 49 41.35 6.80 12.15
C GLY A 49 40.08 6.93 11.28
N VAL A 50 40.17 7.77 10.23
CA VAL A 50 39.06 8.07 9.30
C VAL A 50 38.43 6.81 8.70
N THR A 51 39.22 5.78 8.42
CA THR A 51 38.72 4.52 7.85
C THR A 51 37.79 3.78 8.81
N LEU A 52 38.09 3.78 10.12
CA LEU A 52 37.25 3.19 11.16
C LEU A 52 35.98 4.01 11.41
N LEU A 53 36.07 5.35 11.31
CA LEU A 53 34.90 6.22 11.35
C LEU A 53 33.90 5.89 10.23
N VAL A 54 34.39 5.70 9.00
CA VAL A 54 33.54 5.30 7.87
C VAL A 54 32.97 3.90 8.08
N ALA A 55 33.79 2.95 8.55
CA ALA A 55 33.34 1.58 8.85
C ALA A 55 32.21 1.58 9.90
N GLY A 56 32.38 2.34 10.98
CA GLY A 56 31.38 2.50 12.04
C GLY A 56 30.09 3.15 11.56
N ALA A 57 30.19 4.21 10.75
CA ALA A 57 29.02 4.85 10.13
C ALA A 57 28.24 3.87 9.24
N MET A 58 28.93 3.10 8.39
CA MET A 58 28.30 2.09 7.54
C MET A 58 27.68 0.96 8.36
N ALA A 59 28.36 0.48 9.40
CA ALA A 59 27.85 -0.57 10.29
C ALA A 59 26.60 -0.10 11.06
N SER A 60 26.59 1.14 11.54
CA SER A 60 25.43 1.76 12.22
C SER A 60 24.23 1.91 11.29
N MET A 61 24.49 2.31 10.04
CA MET A 61 23.47 2.37 8.98
C MET A 61 22.86 0.99 8.71
N VAL A 62 23.70 -0.04 8.58
CA VAL A 62 23.26 -1.43 8.33
C VAL A 62 22.46 -1.97 9.52
N ALA A 63 22.94 -1.79 10.74
CA ALA A 63 22.25 -2.23 11.96
C ALA A 63 20.87 -1.56 12.10
N THR A 64 20.74 -0.29 11.73
CA THR A 64 19.46 0.42 11.79
C THR A 64 18.48 -0.05 10.71
N PHE A 65 18.97 -0.25 9.48
CA PHE A 65 18.14 -0.60 8.31
C PHE A 65 17.73 -2.07 8.27
N ALA A 66 18.61 -2.98 8.70
CA ALA A 66 18.39 -4.42 8.57
C ALA A 66 17.21 -4.91 9.42
N ILE A 67 16.96 -4.27 10.56
CA ILE A 67 15.99 -4.70 11.54
C ILE A 67 14.58 -4.28 11.11
N ARG A 68 13.84 -5.27 10.58
CA ARG A 68 12.46 -5.12 10.08
C ARG A 68 11.37 -5.58 11.03
N GLU A 69 11.74 -6.35 12.07
CA GLU A 69 10.79 -6.84 13.07
C GLU A 69 9.98 -5.70 13.69
N LYS A 70 8.71 -5.96 13.92
CA LYS A 70 7.74 -4.96 14.35
C LYS A 70 7.71 -4.82 15.87
N GLU A 71 7.92 -5.92 16.61
CA GLU A 71 8.00 -5.93 18.07
C GLU A 71 9.35 -5.44 18.61
N VAL A 72 9.32 -4.69 19.72
CA VAL A 72 10.52 -4.18 20.39
C VAL A 72 11.42 -5.31 20.89
N ARG A 73 10.83 -6.39 21.44
CA ARG A 73 11.59 -7.54 21.93
C ARG A 73 12.29 -8.30 20.80
N GLY A 74 11.58 -8.54 19.70
CA GLY A 74 12.18 -9.10 18.49
C GLY A 74 13.37 -8.25 18.04
N GLN A 75 13.15 -6.95 17.85
CA GLN A 75 14.19 -6.01 17.40
C GLN A 75 15.45 -6.07 18.28
N ALA A 76 15.29 -6.15 19.61
CA ALA A 76 16.41 -6.25 20.54
C ALA A 76 17.19 -7.56 20.38
N VAL A 77 16.48 -8.70 20.23
CA VAL A 77 17.10 -10.00 19.98
C VAL A 77 17.84 -10.01 18.64
N THR A 78 17.24 -9.47 17.58
CA THR A 78 17.87 -9.42 16.26
C THR A 78 19.09 -8.50 16.23
N LEU A 79 19.05 -7.36 16.93
CA LEU A 79 20.23 -6.49 17.08
C LEU A 79 21.35 -7.20 17.86
N ALA A 80 21.00 -7.90 18.95
CA ALA A 80 21.95 -8.65 19.76
C ALA A 80 22.59 -9.82 18.99
N LEU A 81 21.81 -10.56 18.20
CA LEU A 81 22.31 -11.63 17.31
C LEU A 81 23.07 -11.08 16.10
N GLY A 82 22.72 -9.87 15.64
CA GLY A 82 23.36 -9.20 14.52
C GLY A 82 24.84 -8.88 14.79
N LEU A 83 25.21 -8.55 16.03
CA LEU A 83 26.59 -8.24 16.39
C LEU A 83 27.52 -9.46 16.21
N PRO A 84 27.26 -10.66 16.78
CA PRO A 84 28.03 -11.86 16.50
C PRO A 84 28.15 -12.19 15.00
N VAL A 85 27.06 -12.03 14.24
CA VAL A 85 27.07 -12.24 12.78
C VAL A 85 27.99 -11.23 12.09
N ALA A 86 27.94 -9.96 12.48
CA ALA A 86 28.81 -8.91 11.97
C ALA A 86 30.28 -9.18 12.29
N LEU A 87 30.59 -9.58 13.52
CA LEU A 87 31.95 -9.92 13.94
C LEU A 87 32.49 -11.13 13.17
N ALA A 88 31.68 -12.18 13.00
CA ALA A 88 32.05 -13.35 12.20
C ALA A 88 32.29 -12.99 10.73
N ALA A 89 31.43 -12.15 10.15
CA ALA A 89 31.57 -11.69 8.76
C ALA A 89 32.87 -10.90 8.55
N VAL A 90 33.22 -9.95 9.44
CA VAL A 90 34.49 -9.22 9.34
C VAL A 90 35.70 -10.12 9.59
N ALA A 91 35.62 -11.03 10.56
CA ALA A 91 36.70 -11.98 10.83
C ALA A 91 37.02 -12.82 9.59
N LEU A 92 35.98 -13.36 8.94
CA LEU A 92 36.12 -14.15 7.72
C LEU A 92 36.65 -13.30 6.56
N GLY A 93 36.16 -12.08 6.39
CA GLY A 93 36.68 -11.14 5.38
C GLY A 93 38.17 -10.83 5.56
N ALA A 94 38.61 -10.59 6.80
CA ALA A 94 40.01 -10.32 7.11
C ALA A 94 40.93 -11.55 6.93
N LEU A 95 40.45 -12.76 7.26
CA LEU A 95 41.20 -14.00 7.10
C LEU A 95 41.35 -14.40 5.62
N LEU A 96 40.31 -14.16 4.81
CA LEU A 96 40.28 -14.50 3.39
C LEU A 96 40.90 -13.42 2.49
N HIS A 97 41.28 -12.27 3.05
CA HIS A 97 41.83 -11.13 2.31
C HIS A 97 43.01 -11.50 1.39
N SER A 98 43.88 -12.43 1.81
CA SER A 98 45.05 -12.87 1.03
C SER A 98 44.74 -13.97 -0.01
N ARG A 99 43.55 -14.58 0.03
CA ARG A 99 43.16 -15.71 -0.83
C ARG A 99 41.97 -15.33 -1.70
N ILE A 100 42.24 -14.59 -2.78
CA ILE A 100 41.22 -14.01 -3.69
C ILE A 100 40.13 -15.03 -4.07
N ILE A 101 40.51 -16.17 -4.67
CA ILE A 101 39.54 -17.21 -5.11
C ILE A 101 38.71 -17.78 -3.94
N ALA A 102 39.35 -18.01 -2.78
CA ALA A 102 38.63 -18.53 -1.61
C ALA A 102 37.68 -17.49 -1.01
N GLY A 103 38.08 -16.22 -1.06
CA GLY A 103 37.23 -15.08 -0.68
C GLY A 103 36.00 -14.97 -1.57
N ASP A 104 36.15 -15.07 -2.88
CA ASP A 104 35.04 -14.97 -3.84
C ASP A 104 34.05 -16.13 -3.71
N LEU A 105 34.56 -17.37 -3.57
CA LEU A 105 33.72 -18.54 -3.31
C LEU A 105 32.97 -18.43 -1.98
N PHE A 106 33.63 -17.94 -0.93
CA PHE A 106 32.98 -17.69 0.35
C PHE A 106 31.92 -16.59 0.22
N PHE A 107 32.19 -15.53 -0.54
CA PHE A 107 31.25 -14.44 -0.74
C PHE A 107 29.98 -14.91 -1.45
N ILE A 108 30.11 -15.79 -2.46
CA ILE A 108 28.96 -16.45 -3.09
C ILE A 108 28.20 -17.31 -2.07
N ALA A 109 28.89 -18.09 -1.24
CA ALA A 109 28.27 -18.89 -0.18
C ALA A 109 27.54 -18.03 0.86
N LEU A 110 28.11 -16.89 1.24
CA LEU A 110 27.50 -15.91 2.13
C LEU A 110 26.25 -15.30 1.51
N ILE A 111 26.30 -14.94 0.22
CA ILE A 111 25.15 -14.41 -0.53
C ILE A 111 24.02 -15.44 -0.57
N PHE A 112 24.34 -16.70 -0.88
CA PHE A 112 23.37 -17.80 -0.86
C PHE A 112 22.78 -17.98 0.54
N GLY A 113 23.62 -18.07 1.57
CA GLY A 113 23.21 -18.23 2.96
C GLY A 113 22.31 -17.07 3.45
N ALA A 114 22.66 -15.83 3.10
CA ALA A 114 21.88 -14.64 3.43
C ALA A 114 20.52 -14.62 2.72
N ALA A 115 20.46 -15.04 1.45
CA ALA A 115 19.21 -15.15 0.71
C ALA A 115 18.35 -16.32 1.22
N TYR A 116 18.97 -17.46 1.56
CA TYR A 116 18.31 -18.63 2.12
C TYR A 116 17.76 -18.37 3.53
N ALA A 117 18.49 -17.61 4.35
CA ALA A 117 18.06 -17.22 5.69
C ALA A 117 16.75 -16.42 5.70
N ARG A 118 16.35 -15.79 4.58
CA ARG A 118 15.06 -15.10 4.45
C ARG A 118 13.85 -16.00 4.72
N ARG A 119 14.01 -17.33 4.62
CA ARG A 119 12.97 -18.31 4.97
C ARG A 119 12.58 -18.29 6.45
N PHE A 120 13.46 -17.79 7.33
CA PHE A 120 13.20 -17.69 8.77
C PHE A 120 12.56 -16.33 9.14
N GLY A 121 11.76 -15.77 8.23
CA GLY A 121 11.06 -14.51 8.40
C GLY A 121 11.96 -13.26 8.42
N ASP A 122 11.46 -12.21 9.07
CA ASP A 122 12.14 -10.90 9.17
C ASP A 122 13.50 -10.98 9.83
N ARG A 123 13.64 -11.83 10.87
CA ARG A 123 14.91 -12.01 11.60
C ARG A 123 15.99 -12.61 10.71
N GLY A 124 15.66 -13.69 10.00
CA GLY A 124 16.61 -14.32 9.07
C GLY A 124 17.02 -13.38 7.94
N THR A 125 16.06 -12.59 7.42
CA THR A 125 16.33 -11.53 6.44
C THR A 125 17.28 -10.46 6.99
N ALA A 126 17.06 -10.00 8.22
CA ALA A 126 17.90 -9.00 8.89
C ALA A 126 19.33 -9.50 9.11
N LEU A 127 19.49 -10.70 9.68
CA LEU A 127 20.81 -11.28 9.96
C LEU A 127 21.59 -11.56 8.66
N GLY A 128 20.91 -12.04 7.61
CA GLY A 128 21.51 -12.19 6.28
C GLY A 128 21.98 -10.86 5.70
N LEU A 129 21.18 -9.80 5.84
CA LEU A 129 21.53 -8.45 5.40
C LEU A 129 22.75 -7.90 6.16
N ILE A 130 22.78 -8.08 7.48
CA ILE A 130 23.90 -7.66 8.33
C ILE A 130 25.18 -8.39 7.93
N GLY A 131 25.15 -9.73 7.84
CA GLY A 131 26.33 -10.52 7.47
C GLY A 131 26.89 -10.13 6.11
N PHE A 132 26.03 -10.00 5.10
CA PHE A 132 26.42 -9.57 3.76
C PHE A 132 27.02 -8.15 3.74
N GLN A 133 26.35 -7.18 4.34
CA GLN A 133 26.79 -5.79 4.32
C GLN A 133 28.06 -5.55 5.16
N VAL A 134 28.20 -6.26 6.27
CA VAL A 134 29.39 -6.15 7.12
C VAL A 134 30.59 -6.85 6.49
N TYR A 135 30.41 -7.98 5.80
CA TYR A 135 31.46 -8.56 4.96
C TYR A 135 31.90 -7.57 3.86
N PHE A 136 30.94 -6.90 3.22
CA PHE A 136 31.23 -5.85 2.24
C PHE A 136 32.02 -4.68 2.85
N ILE A 137 31.69 -4.22 4.06
CA ILE A 137 32.46 -3.19 4.78
C ILE A 137 33.91 -3.65 4.98
N SER A 138 34.14 -4.93 5.30
CA SER A 138 35.49 -5.47 5.46
C SER A 138 36.32 -5.40 4.18
N LEU A 139 35.71 -5.64 3.01
CA LEU A 139 36.37 -5.49 1.70
C LEU A 139 36.67 -4.01 1.41
N PHE A 140 35.73 -3.12 1.70
CA PHE A 140 35.88 -1.68 1.47
C PHE A 140 37.03 -1.08 2.28
N VAL A 141 37.14 -1.48 3.55
CA VAL A 141 38.16 -1.01 4.50
C VAL A 141 39.51 -1.73 4.33
N HIS A 142 39.57 -2.76 3.49
CA HIS A 142 40.73 -3.65 3.35
C HIS A 142 41.15 -4.25 4.71
N ALA A 143 40.17 -4.83 5.41
CA ALA A 143 40.38 -5.42 6.73
C ALA A 143 41.46 -6.52 6.68
N THR A 144 42.41 -6.44 7.61
CA THR A 144 43.45 -7.45 7.82
C THR A 144 43.34 -8.01 9.24
N VAL A 145 43.99 -9.16 9.48
CA VAL A 145 44.01 -9.79 10.81
C VAL A 145 44.55 -8.85 11.89
N ALA A 146 45.49 -7.96 11.55
CA ALA A 146 46.05 -6.98 12.49
C ALA A 146 45.02 -5.92 12.91
N THR A 147 44.13 -5.51 12.00
CA THR A 147 43.10 -4.49 12.25
C THR A 147 41.82 -5.04 12.90
N LEU A 148 41.72 -6.37 13.10
CA LEU A 148 40.52 -7.01 13.63
C LEU A 148 40.08 -6.51 15.02
N PRO A 149 40.98 -6.32 16.01
CA PRO A 149 40.56 -5.86 17.33
C PRO A 149 39.90 -4.47 17.27
N GLU A 150 40.47 -3.56 16.48
CA GLU A 150 39.92 -2.21 16.27
C GLU A 150 38.58 -2.24 15.54
N LEU A 151 38.44 -3.11 14.53
CA LEU A 151 37.19 -3.30 13.81
C LEU A 151 36.10 -3.92 14.69
N PHE A 152 36.44 -4.86 15.57
CA PHE A 152 35.51 -5.44 16.53
C PHE A 152 34.99 -4.39 17.52
N LEU A 153 35.88 -3.56 18.05
CA LEU A 153 35.49 -2.42 18.89
C LEU A 153 34.59 -1.45 18.11
N THR A 154 34.96 -1.13 16.87
CA THR A 154 34.20 -0.23 15.99
C THR A 154 32.77 -0.75 15.75
N LEU A 155 32.63 -2.04 15.46
CA LEU A 155 31.33 -2.68 15.28
C LEU A 155 30.52 -2.72 16.57
N ALA A 156 31.14 -3.04 17.71
CA ALA A 156 30.46 -3.04 19.00
C ALA A 156 29.92 -1.63 19.34
N VAL A 157 30.72 -0.59 19.12
CA VAL A 157 30.30 0.81 19.30
C VAL A 157 29.15 1.16 18.34
N ALA A 158 29.25 0.79 17.06
CA ALA A 158 28.19 1.07 16.08
C ALA A 158 26.86 0.39 16.44
N PHE A 159 26.88 -0.88 16.85
CA PHE A 159 25.68 -1.61 17.28
C PHE A 159 25.12 -1.05 18.59
N ALA A 160 25.96 -0.68 19.55
CA ALA A 160 25.52 -0.04 20.79
C ALA A 160 24.88 1.33 20.52
N CYS A 161 25.49 2.15 19.66
CA CYS A 161 24.92 3.44 19.25
C CYS A 161 23.61 3.26 18.48
N SER A 162 23.50 2.24 17.62
CA SER A 162 22.25 1.87 16.96
C SER A 162 21.17 1.43 17.96
N ALA A 163 21.54 0.71 19.03
CA ALA A 163 20.63 0.34 20.10
C ALA A 163 20.11 1.58 20.85
N VAL A 164 21.01 2.49 21.23
CA VAL A 164 20.66 3.75 21.90
C VAL A 164 19.75 4.60 21.02
N ALA A 165 20.10 4.76 19.74
CA ALA A 165 19.29 5.52 18.79
C ALA A 165 17.88 4.92 18.64
N ARG A 166 17.78 3.58 18.56
CA ARG A 166 16.50 2.87 18.36
C ARG A 166 15.62 2.83 19.61
N PHE A 167 16.19 2.52 20.77
CA PHE A 167 15.41 2.25 21.99
C PHE A 167 15.32 3.45 22.94
N ALA A 168 16.28 4.38 22.91
CA ALA A 168 16.31 5.55 23.80
C ALA A 168 16.01 6.87 23.09
N ALA A 169 16.68 7.18 21.97
CA ALA A 169 16.52 8.47 21.30
C ALA A 169 15.24 8.55 20.44
N PHE A 170 14.93 7.48 19.71
CA PHE A 170 13.79 7.42 18.78
C PHE A 170 12.93 6.17 19.02
N PRO A 171 12.38 5.97 20.23
CA PRO A 171 11.60 4.79 20.59
C PRO A 171 10.33 4.70 19.75
N ASP A 172 10.21 3.59 19.03
CA ASP A 172 9.13 3.30 18.09
C ASP A 172 8.43 2.03 18.55
N THR A 173 7.39 2.24 19.35
CA THR A 173 6.56 1.15 19.85
C THR A 173 5.39 0.95 18.88
N PRO A 174 4.95 -0.30 18.67
CA PRO A 174 3.90 -0.59 17.71
C PRO A 174 2.61 0.17 18.04
N GLU A 175 2.30 0.39 19.32
CA GLU A 175 1.11 1.14 19.74
C GLU A 175 1.19 2.63 19.35
N ARG A 176 2.39 3.25 19.45
CA ARG A 176 2.60 4.65 19.04
C ARG A 176 2.52 4.81 17.54
N THR A 177 3.07 3.86 16.78
CA THR A 177 2.97 3.87 15.33
C THR A 177 1.52 3.70 14.89
N LEU A 178 0.80 2.75 15.47
CA LEU A 178 -0.62 2.55 15.21
C LEU A 178 -1.44 3.80 15.55
N SER A 179 -1.17 4.46 16.69
CA SER A 179 -1.88 5.70 17.05
C SER A 179 -1.67 6.82 16.04
N ARG A 180 -0.43 7.02 15.55
CA ARG A 180 -0.14 8.04 14.52
C ARG A 180 -0.78 7.71 13.18
N LEU A 181 -0.83 6.42 12.79
CA LEU A 181 -1.54 5.99 11.58
C LEU A 181 -3.04 6.23 11.69
N ARG A 182 -3.65 5.92 12.84
CA ARG A 182 -5.06 6.23 13.15
C ARG A 182 -5.35 7.74 13.07
N GLU A 183 -4.45 8.58 13.57
CA GLU A 183 -4.56 10.03 13.46
C GLU A 183 -4.44 10.51 12.01
N ALA A 184 -3.54 9.94 11.23
CA ALA A 184 -3.39 10.23 9.81
C ALA A 184 -4.64 9.81 9.00
N PHE A 185 -5.23 8.66 9.31
CA PHE A 185 -6.47 8.19 8.70
C PHE A 185 -7.62 9.17 8.95
N ARG A 186 -7.83 9.59 10.21
CA ARG A 186 -8.84 10.63 10.55
C ARG A 186 -8.63 11.93 9.78
N ALA A 187 -7.38 12.40 9.67
CA ALA A 187 -7.06 13.61 8.94
C ALA A 187 -7.33 13.47 7.43
N ARG A 188 -6.99 12.33 6.83
CA ARG A 188 -7.27 12.03 5.41
C ARG A 188 -8.78 11.89 5.15
N LEU A 189 -9.52 11.28 6.07
CA LEU A 189 -10.97 11.17 5.99
C LEU A 189 -11.63 12.56 6.03
N ALA A 190 -11.20 13.44 6.93
CA ALA A 190 -11.65 14.83 6.99
C ALA A 190 -11.30 15.62 5.71
N GLN A 191 -10.13 15.38 5.12
CA GLN A 191 -9.74 15.98 3.83
C GLN A 191 -10.65 15.52 2.68
N LEU A 192 -10.98 14.23 2.63
CA LEU A 192 -11.90 13.68 1.62
C LEU A 192 -13.29 14.32 1.73
N VAL A 193 -13.83 14.47 2.95
CA VAL A 193 -15.11 15.17 3.17
C VAL A 193 -15.03 16.65 2.81
N ALA A 194 -13.89 17.31 3.02
CA ALA A 194 -13.69 18.67 2.54
C ALA A 194 -13.73 18.75 1.01
N THR A 195 -13.15 17.78 0.30
CA THR A 195 -13.25 17.70 -1.17
C THR A 195 -14.68 17.37 -1.63
N HIS A 196 -15.45 16.58 -0.87
CA HIS A 196 -16.89 16.39 -1.15
C HIS A 196 -17.68 17.70 -1.10
N ARG A 197 -17.30 18.63 -0.22
CA ARG A 197 -17.89 19.98 -0.22
C ARG A 197 -17.47 20.77 -1.45
N GLU A 198 -16.19 20.76 -1.81
CA GLU A 198 -15.71 21.41 -3.05
C GLU A 198 -16.45 20.87 -4.27
N LEU A 199 -16.75 19.56 -4.30
CA LEU A 199 -17.54 18.95 -5.36
C LEU A 199 -18.95 19.53 -5.45
N VAL A 200 -19.60 19.90 -4.35
CA VAL A 200 -20.92 20.56 -4.37
C VAL A 200 -20.83 21.96 -4.98
N ASP A 201 -19.76 22.69 -4.67
CA ASP A 201 -19.57 24.09 -5.08
C ASP A 201 -18.95 24.25 -6.50
N ALA A 202 -18.22 23.26 -7.02
CA ALA A 202 -17.38 23.39 -8.22
C ALA A 202 -18.15 23.82 -9.48
N GLY A 203 -17.60 24.75 -10.27
CA GLY A 203 -18.12 25.06 -11.61
C GLY A 203 -17.85 23.95 -12.64
N PRO A 204 -18.45 24.01 -13.85
CA PRO A 204 -18.17 23.04 -14.93
C PRO A 204 -16.69 22.97 -15.32
N GLU A 205 -15.97 24.09 -15.27
CA GLU A 205 -14.54 24.18 -15.60
C GLU A 205 -13.62 23.62 -14.50
N GLU A 206 -14.08 23.61 -13.25
CA GLU A 206 -13.30 23.16 -12.08
C GLU A 206 -13.56 21.68 -11.75
N LEU A 207 -14.63 21.10 -12.29
CA LEU A 207 -15.14 19.77 -11.95
C LEU A 207 -14.09 18.67 -12.18
N ASP A 208 -13.36 18.72 -13.28
CA ASP A 208 -12.32 17.72 -13.59
C ASP A 208 -11.18 17.75 -12.56
N GLY A 209 -10.78 18.95 -12.11
CA GLY A 209 -9.76 19.12 -11.07
C GLY A 209 -10.22 18.57 -9.72
N VAL A 210 -11.47 18.87 -9.33
CA VAL A 210 -12.05 18.39 -8.08
C VAL A 210 -12.26 16.87 -8.10
N LEU A 211 -12.65 16.30 -9.24
CA LEU A 211 -12.71 14.85 -9.42
C LEU A 211 -11.33 14.22 -9.26
N ASP A 212 -10.29 14.78 -9.89
CA ASP A 212 -8.92 14.29 -9.72
C ASP A 212 -8.40 14.41 -8.28
N ASP A 213 -8.81 15.44 -7.53
CA ASP A 213 -8.55 15.54 -6.10
C ASP A 213 -9.32 14.47 -5.30
N LEU A 214 -10.59 14.18 -5.61
CA LEU A 214 -11.36 13.10 -5.00
C LEU A 214 -10.69 11.74 -5.21
N ARG A 215 -10.32 11.39 -6.45
CA ARG A 215 -9.62 10.12 -6.74
C ARG A 215 -8.33 9.99 -5.93
N ARG A 216 -7.56 11.08 -5.85
CA ARG A 216 -6.31 11.13 -5.08
C ARG A 216 -6.54 10.99 -3.58
N HIS A 217 -7.55 11.64 -3.02
CA HIS A 217 -7.85 11.56 -1.59
C HIS A 217 -8.43 10.21 -1.18
N THR A 218 -9.30 9.60 -2.00
CA THR A 218 -9.80 8.22 -1.78
C THR A 218 -8.66 7.21 -1.81
N ALA A 219 -7.79 7.25 -2.83
CA ALA A 219 -6.64 6.35 -2.91
C ALA A 219 -5.67 6.49 -1.72
N ARG A 220 -5.47 7.72 -1.23
CA ARG A 220 -4.67 7.97 -0.02
C ARG A 220 -5.37 7.46 1.24
N LEU A 221 -6.69 7.61 1.36
CA LEU A 221 -7.41 7.07 2.51
C LEU A 221 -7.24 5.55 2.60
N HIS A 222 -7.46 4.87 1.47
CA HIS A 222 -7.27 3.42 1.31
C HIS A 222 -5.84 2.99 1.68
N GLU A 223 -4.82 3.67 1.15
CA GLU A 223 -3.41 3.41 1.48
C GLU A 223 -3.16 3.44 3.00
N THR A 224 -3.78 4.38 3.72
CA THR A 224 -3.62 4.47 5.18
C THR A 224 -4.38 3.38 5.92
N ALA A 225 -5.55 2.96 5.41
CA ALA A 225 -6.28 1.82 5.96
C ALA A 225 -5.43 0.53 5.88
N LEU A 226 -4.79 0.28 4.73
CA LEU A 226 -3.87 -0.86 4.54
C LEU A 226 -2.65 -0.78 5.46
N MET A 227 -2.06 0.42 5.63
CA MET A 227 -0.96 0.61 6.58
C MET A 227 -1.36 0.31 8.02
N ILE A 228 -2.61 0.63 8.40
CA ILE A 228 -3.14 0.27 9.72
C ILE A 228 -3.30 -1.24 9.81
N GLN A 229 -3.94 -1.88 8.84
CA GLN A 229 -4.17 -3.34 8.79
C GLN A 229 -2.88 -4.13 9.00
N GLY A 230 -1.82 -3.79 8.26
CA GLY A 230 -0.51 -4.46 8.38
C GLY A 230 0.21 -4.26 9.72
N ARG A 231 -0.39 -3.54 10.67
CA ARG A 231 0.14 -3.21 12.01
C ARG A 231 -0.87 -3.48 13.13
N LEU A 232 -2.05 -4.03 12.82
CA LEU A 232 -3.12 -4.23 13.81
C LEU A 232 -2.76 -5.33 14.82
N GLU A 233 -2.25 -6.45 14.34
CA GLU A 233 -1.87 -7.59 15.19
C GLU A 233 -0.83 -7.19 16.24
N GLU A 234 0.22 -6.44 15.86
CA GLU A 234 1.27 -6.08 16.80
C GLU A 234 0.96 -4.80 17.61
N GLY A 235 0.08 -3.95 17.10
CA GLY A 235 -0.25 -2.64 17.69
C GLY A 235 -1.44 -2.66 18.65
N THR A 236 -2.17 -3.77 18.73
CA THR A 236 -3.33 -3.95 19.62
C THR A 236 -3.03 -5.01 20.69
N ARG A 237 -3.80 -5.00 21.78
CA ARG A 237 -3.59 -5.95 22.89
C ARG A 237 -4.21 -7.32 22.63
N ASP A 238 -5.32 -7.34 21.89
CA ASP A 238 -6.16 -8.51 21.67
C ASP A 238 -6.63 -8.56 20.20
N ALA A 239 -6.70 -9.77 19.62
CA ALA A 239 -7.15 -10.00 18.25
C ALA A 239 -8.59 -9.48 17.98
N THR A 240 -9.44 -9.51 19.01
CA THR A 240 -10.80 -8.93 18.96
C THR A 240 -10.76 -7.42 18.72
N THR A 241 -9.87 -6.70 19.40
CA THR A 241 -9.69 -5.25 19.22
C THR A 241 -9.15 -4.93 17.83
N ALA A 242 -8.26 -5.77 17.29
CA ALA A 242 -7.78 -5.65 15.92
C ALA A 242 -8.92 -5.80 14.91
N ALA A 243 -9.73 -6.85 15.02
CA ALA A 243 -10.87 -7.11 14.13
C ALA A 243 -11.93 -5.99 14.19
N LEU A 244 -12.25 -5.50 15.39
CA LEU A 244 -13.14 -4.37 15.61
C LEU A 244 -12.61 -3.11 14.91
N LEU A 245 -11.34 -2.78 15.16
CA LEU A 245 -10.72 -1.60 14.59
C LEU A 245 -10.64 -1.67 13.05
N GLN A 246 -10.33 -2.84 12.50
CA GLN A 246 -10.33 -3.10 11.06
C GLN A 246 -11.72 -2.86 10.46
N ARG A 247 -12.77 -3.37 11.10
CA ARG A 247 -14.16 -3.14 10.68
C ARG A 247 -14.51 -1.66 10.65
N ARG A 248 -14.25 -0.93 11.74
CA ARG A 248 -14.60 0.50 11.82
C ARG A 248 -13.86 1.37 10.82
N ILE A 249 -12.62 1.00 10.47
CA ILE A 249 -11.85 1.69 9.43
C ILE A 249 -12.48 1.45 8.06
N ALA A 250 -12.83 0.20 7.74
CA ALA A 250 -13.50 -0.15 6.48
C ALA A 250 -14.88 0.52 6.35
N ASP A 251 -15.68 0.50 7.42
CA ASP A 251 -17.01 1.16 7.44
C ASP A 251 -16.88 2.67 7.13
N ALA A 252 -15.88 3.33 7.71
CA ALA A 252 -15.63 4.76 7.50
C ALA A 252 -15.17 5.07 6.07
N GLU A 253 -14.36 4.20 5.46
CA GLU A 253 -13.93 4.32 4.07
C GLU A 253 -15.11 4.15 3.11
N ILE A 254 -15.88 3.08 3.27
CA ILE A 254 -17.06 2.78 2.44
C ILE A 254 -18.10 3.89 2.54
N ALA A 255 -18.37 4.39 3.75
CA ALA A 255 -19.34 5.47 3.94
C ALA A 255 -18.88 6.78 3.28
N ALA A 256 -17.58 7.09 3.31
CA ALA A 256 -17.03 8.25 2.63
C ALA A 256 -17.10 8.12 1.11
N GLU A 257 -16.74 6.96 0.53
CA GLU A 257 -16.89 6.70 -0.91
C GLU A 257 -18.34 6.81 -1.36
N ARG A 258 -19.27 6.23 -0.59
CA ARG A 258 -20.70 6.28 -0.87
C ARG A 258 -21.25 7.71 -0.84
N LEU A 259 -20.79 8.53 0.11
CA LEU A 259 -21.12 9.95 0.16
C LEU A 259 -20.63 10.71 -1.09
N GLY A 260 -19.41 10.46 -1.56
CA GLY A 260 -18.91 11.03 -2.81
C GLY A 260 -19.78 10.66 -4.02
N MET A 261 -20.15 9.39 -4.12
CA MET A 261 -21.00 8.88 -5.20
C MET A 261 -22.43 9.47 -5.18
N THR A 262 -23.05 9.61 -4.01
CA THR A 262 -24.40 10.21 -3.92
C THR A 262 -24.36 11.71 -4.23
N LEU A 263 -23.32 12.43 -3.84
CA LEU A 263 -23.12 13.84 -4.20
C LEU A 263 -22.94 14.02 -5.71
N LEU A 264 -22.16 13.16 -6.37
CA LEU A 264 -22.02 13.17 -7.83
C LEU A 264 -23.36 12.92 -8.53
N ASN A 265 -24.12 11.91 -8.08
CA ASN A 265 -25.44 11.61 -8.63
C ASN A 265 -26.47 12.71 -8.38
N ALA A 266 -26.33 13.48 -7.31
CA ALA A 266 -27.20 14.63 -7.04
C ALA A 266 -26.86 15.85 -7.90
N ARG A 267 -25.66 15.93 -8.48
CA ARG A 267 -25.28 16.97 -9.46
C ARG A 267 -25.72 16.66 -10.89
N SER A 268 -25.67 15.39 -11.31
CA SER A 268 -25.87 15.00 -12.71
C SER A 268 -27.33 14.64 -13.04
N ALA A 269 -27.79 14.96 -14.25
CA ALA A 269 -29.12 14.57 -14.75
C ALA A 269 -29.14 13.11 -15.26
N GLU A 270 -28.01 12.63 -15.77
CA GLU A 270 -27.72 11.25 -16.11
C GLU A 270 -26.85 10.63 -15.02
N ARG A 271 -27.24 9.47 -14.51
CA ARG A 271 -26.59 8.82 -13.36
C ARG A 271 -25.15 8.45 -13.70
N THR A 272 -24.20 9.21 -13.16
CA THR A 272 -22.75 9.03 -13.32
C THR A 272 -22.30 7.64 -12.90
N ASP A 273 -21.52 6.97 -13.75
CA ASP A 273 -21.02 5.61 -13.52
C ASP A 273 -19.86 5.60 -12.52
N THR A 274 -19.68 4.52 -11.77
CA THR A 274 -18.53 4.29 -10.87
C THR A 274 -17.17 4.45 -11.58
N LEU A 275 -17.15 4.17 -12.89
CA LEU A 275 -16.01 4.41 -13.79
C LEU A 275 -15.53 5.88 -13.76
N THR A 276 -16.40 6.85 -13.47
CA THR A 276 -16.01 8.27 -13.37
C THR A 276 -15.13 8.56 -12.15
N LEU A 277 -15.18 7.76 -11.08
CA LEU A 277 -14.34 7.93 -9.89
C LEU A 277 -13.03 7.13 -9.96
N HIS A 278 -12.94 6.12 -10.81
CA HIS A 278 -11.77 5.23 -10.86
C HIS A 278 -10.92 5.36 -12.15
N LEU A 279 -11.47 5.86 -13.26
CA LEU A 279 -10.72 6.03 -14.51
C LEU A 279 -10.26 7.48 -14.74
N PRO A 280 -8.95 7.72 -14.98
CA PRO A 280 -8.46 8.99 -15.49
C PRO A 280 -9.13 9.31 -16.84
N HIS A 281 -9.71 10.51 -16.97
CA HIS A 281 -10.34 11.03 -18.19
C HIS A 281 -11.63 10.32 -18.65
N ALA A 282 -12.32 9.60 -17.76
CA ALA A 282 -13.68 9.15 -18.07
C ALA A 282 -14.58 10.36 -18.36
N PRO A 283 -15.40 10.34 -19.44
CA PRO A 283 -16.25 11.45 -19.80
C PRO A 283 -17.26 11.71 -18.68
N VAL A 284 -17.19 12.90 -18.08
CA VAL A 284 -18.19 13.38 -17.14
C VAL A 284 -19.35 13.94 -17.95
N PRO A 285 -20.61 13.52 -17.73
CA PRO A 285 -21.75 14.08 -18.44
C PRO A 285 -21.83 15.59 -18.19
N ALA A 286 -21.52 16.39 -19.21
CA ALA A 286 -21.60 17.84 -19.16
C ALA A 286 -23.06 18.28 -19.01
N THR A 287 -23.57 18.40 -17.79
CA THR A 287 -24.92 18.87 -17.53
C THR A 287 -24.98 19.88 -16.39
N ALA A 288 -25.92 20.83 -16.54
CA ALA A 288 -26.17 21.93 -15.62
C ALA A 288 -26.28 21.45 -14.16
N ASN A 289 -25.64 22.16 -13.24
CA ASN A 289 -25.61 21.83 -11.82
C ASN A 289 -27.04 21.88 -11.22
N ARG A 290 -27.76 20.75 -11.19
CA ARG A 290 -29.15 20.70 -10.67
C ARG A 290 -29.26 21.23 -9.25
N MET A 291 -28.21 21.04 -8.44
CA MET A 291 -28.12 21.56 -7.08
C MET A 291 -28.27 23.10 -7.00
N GLN A 292 -27.94 23.87 -8.05
CA GLN A 292 -28.16 25.33 -8.04
C GLN A 292 -29.64 25.71 -7.92
N SER A 293 -30.55 24.84 -8.36
CA SER A 293 -32.00 25.07 -8.27
C SER A 293 -32.59 24.76 -6.88
N GLU A 294 -31.84 24.07 -6.01
CA GLU A 294 -32.25 23.61 -4.67
C GLU A 294 -31.50 24.36 -3.55
N GLY A 295 -31.35 25.69 -3.71
CA GLY A 295 -30.43 26.53 -2.93
C GLY A 295 -30.46 26.36 -1.41
N ASP A 296 -31.63 26.23 -0.78
CA ASP A 296 -31.74 26.10 0.68
C ASP A 296 -31.32 24.71 1.21
N ALA A 297 -31.68 23.64 0.49
CA ALA A 297 -31.29 22.28 0.84
C ALA A 297 -29.78 22.08 0.64
N VAL A 298 -29.24 22.63 -0.45
CA VAL A 298 -27.81 22.56 -0.77
C VAL A 298 -26.96 23.43 0.17
N ALA A 299 -27.45 24.60 0.59
CA ALA A 299 -26.80 25.40 1.61
C ALA A 299 -26.75 24.69 2.97
N THR A 300 -27.76 23.87 3.29
CA THR A 300 -27.79 23.04 4.49
C THR A 300 -26.80 21.87 4.36
N LEU A 301 -26.82 21.15 3.24
CA LEU A 301 -25.88 20.07 2.94
C LEU A 301 -24.42 20.54 3.05
N ARG A 302 -24.10 21.73 2.53
CA ARG A 302 -22.76 22.33 2.65
C ARG A 302 -22.33 22.57 4.10
N ARG A 303 -23.23 23.11 4.92
CA ARG A 303 -22.97 23.33 6.36
C ARG A 303 -22.78 22.02 7.09
N ASP A 304 -23.54 20.99 6.74
CA ASP A 304 -23.49 19.70 7.40
C ASP A 304 -22.27 18.86 6.97
N LEU A 305 -21.81 18.97 5.72
CA LEU A 305 -20.50 18.44 5.28
C LEU A 305 -19.33 19.09 6.04
N GLU A 306 -19.39 20.41 6.26
CA GLU A 306 -18.39 21.11 7.07
C GLU A 306 -18.43 20.68 8.54
N ALA A 307 -19.62 20.47 9.09
CA ALA A 307 -19.80 19.91 10.43
C ALA A 307 -19.24 18.48 10.55
N LEU A 308 -19.47 17.62 9.55
CA LEU A 308 -18.94 16.26 9.51
C LEU A 308 -17.40 16.27 9.44
N ALA A 309 -16.81 17.11 8.59
CA ALA A 309 -15.35 17.25 8.50
C ALA A 309 -14.74 17.72 9.83
N LEU A 310 -15.43 18.62 10.56
CA LEU A 310 -15.01 19.06 11.89
C LEU A 310 -15.09 17.94 12.94
N LEU A 311 -16.13 17.09 12.89
CA LEU A 311 -16.23 15.89 13.74
C LEU A 311 -15.09 14.90 13.45
N MET A 312 -14.71 14.71 12.19
CA MET A 312 -13.61 13.81 11.83
C MET A 312 -12.23 14.35 12.25
N ALA A 313 -12.04 15.68 12.19
CA ALA A 313 -10.75 16.31 12.47
C ALA A 313 -10.42 16.47 13.97
N ARG A 314 -11.42 16.54 14.86
CA ARG A 314 -11.22 16.74 16.31
C ARG A 314 -11.01 15.43 17.09
N ARG A 315 -10.20 15.48 18.15
CA ARG A 315 -9.96 14.36 19.08
C ARG A 315 -10.95 14.39 20.25
N ALA A 316 -11.39 13.22 20.72
CA ALA A 316 -12.31 13.06 21.85
C ALA A 316 -11.95 13.82 23.16
N PRO A 317 -10.67 13.96 23.60
CA PRO A 317 -10.37 14.76 24.79
C PRO A 317 -10.70 16.26 24.68
N ASP A 318 -10.94 16.78 23.47
CA ASP A 318 -11.40 18.16 23.24
C ASP A 318 -12.95 18.29 23.18
N ASP A 319 -13.70 17.19 23.32
CA ASP A 319 -15.15 17.08 23.05
C ASP A 319 -16.08 17.32 24.25
N ARG A 320 -15.63 17.97 25.34
CA ARG A 320 -16.50 18.30 26.51
C ARG A 320 -17.50 19.44 26.25
N GLY A 321 -18.15 19.46 25.08
CA GLY A 321 -19.09 20.50 24.68
C GLY A 321 -20.38 19.94 24.07
N THR A 322 -21.51 20.31 24.65
CA THR A 322 -22.89 20.00 24.22
C THR A 322 -23.17 20.31 22.74
N ALA A 323 -22.43 21.26 22.16
CA ALA A 323 -22.54 21.64 20.75
C ALA A 323 -22.16 20.50 19.77
N LEU A 324 -21.20 19.64 20.13
CA LEU A 324 -20.77 18.54 19.25
C LEU A 324 -21.74 17.36 19.31
N ALA A 325 -22.26 17.05 20.50
CA ALA A 325 -23.34 16.10 20.67
C ALA A 325 -24.56 16.52 19.82
N HIS A 326 -24.93 17.80 19.85
CA HIS A 326 -26.03 18.31 19.03
C HIS A 326 -25.79 18.14 17.52
N VAL A 327 -24.57 18.44 17.03
CA VAL A 327 -24.23 18.26 15.60
C VAL A 327 -24.25 16.78 15.23
N ARG A 328 -23.60 15.91 16.01
CA ARG A 328 -23.59 14.45 15.79
C ARG A 328 -25.01 13.90 15.73
N ASN A 329 -25.84 14.25 16.72
CA ASN A 329 -27.22 13.81 16.83
C ASN A 329 -28.06 14.26 15.61
N ARG A 330 -27.87 15.52 15.16
CA ARG A 330 -28.53 16.03 13.95
C ARG A 330 -28.14 15.23 12.71
N LEU A 331 -26.85 14.97 12.51
CA LEU A 331 -26.37 14.24 11.32
C LEU A 331 -26.85 12.79 11.32
N LEU A 332 -26.82 12.11 12.48
CA LEU A 332 -27.32 10.74 12.62
C LEU A 332 -28.82 10.65 12.33
N GLY A 333 -29.60 11.68 12.68
CA GLY A 333 -31.03 11.74 12.38
C GLY A 333 -31.34 11.60 10.88
N TYR A 334 -30.49 12.10 9.98
CA TYR A 334 -30.72 11.97 8.54
C TYR A 334 -30.73 10.53 8.03
N ARG A 335 -30.04 9.60 8.72
CA ARG A 335 -30.08 8.17 8.38
C ARG A 335 -31.47 7.58 8.62
N ASP A 336 -32.11 7.97 9.71
CA ASP A 336 -33.43 7.50 10.13
C ASP A 336 -34.57 8.34 9.54
N GLU A 337 -34.24 9.21 8.56
CA GLU A 337 -35.15 10.16 7.92
C GLU A 337 -35.71 11.25 8.86
N ASP A 338 -35.11 11.42 10.04
CA ASP A 338 -35.44 12.49 10.98
C ASP A 338 -34.96 13.84 10.47
N ASN A 339 -35.86 14.82 10.40
CA ASN A 339 -35.59 16.20 9.95
C ASN A 339 -34.94 16.31 8.56
N LEU A 340 -35.23 15.36 7.65
CA LEU A 340 -34.69 15.36 6.29
C LEU A 340 -35.14 16.60 5.50
N PRO A 341 -34.22 17.42 4.95
CA PRO A 341 -34.59 18.58 4.16
C PRO A 341 -35.40 18.21 2.90
N ARG A 342 -36.34 19.08 2.51
CA ARG A 342 -37.10 18.92 1.27
C ARG A 342 -36.21 19.24 0.07
N GLY A 343 -36.13 18.33 -0.90
CA GLY A 343 -35.31 18.45 -2.11
C GLY A 343 -35.60 17.28 -3.06
N SER A 344 -34.85 17.17 -4.15
CA SER A 344 -34.94 15.99 -5.02
C SER A 344 -34.52 14.72 -4.29
N GLY A 345 -35.00 13.56 -4.77
CA GLY A 345 -34.64 12.26 -4.21
C GLY A 345 -33.12 12.02 -4.16
N ALA A 346 -32.37 12.58 -5.10
CA ALA A 346 -30.91 12.49 -5.13
C ALA A 346 -30.24 13.33 -4.02
N VAL A 347 -30.74 14.54 -3.75
CA VAL A 347 -30.26 15.38 -2.64
C VAL A 347 -30.64 14.76 -1.29
N GLN A 348 -31.82 14.17 -1.17
CA GLN A 348 -32.22 13.40 0.01
C GLN A 348 -31.35 12.16 0.23
N ASP A 349 -30.99 11.44 -0.84
CA ASP A 349 -30.04 10.32 -0.76
C ASP A 349 -28.64 10.79 -0.31
N ALA A 350 -28.21 12.01 -0.65
CA ALA A 350 -26.98 12.60 -0.13
C ALA A 350 -27.05 12.89 1.38
N PHE A 351 -28.19 13.36 1.89
CA PHE A 351 -28.41 13.51 3.34
C PHE A 351 -28.41 12.17 4.08
N ARG A 352 -29.02 11.12 3.51
CA ARG A 352 -28.96 9.76 4.08
C ARG A 352 -27.52 9.24 4.14
N ALA A 353 -26.77 9.40 3.05
CA ALA A 353 -25.35 9.03 3.00
C ALA A 353 -24.51 9.85 4.00
N LEU A 354 -24.87 11.12 4.25
CA LEU A 354 -24.23 11.93 5.28
C LEU A 354 -24.48 11.39 6.69
N GLY A 355 -25.69 10.91 6.96
CA GLY A 355 -26.02 10.24 8.23
C GLY A 355 -25.30 8.90 8.40
N GLU A 356 -25.17 8.11 7.33
CA GLU A 356 -24.35 6.89 7.33
C GLU A 356 -22.87 7.19 7.60
N ALA A 357 -22.32 8.23 6.98
CA ALA A 357 -20.95 8.69 7.25
C ALA A 357 -20.78 9.17 8.69
N ALA A 358 -21.78 9.86 9.26
CA ALA A 358 -21.76 10.24 10.67
C ALA A 358 -21.79 9.02 11.61
N ARG A 359 -22.54 7.95 11.27
CA ARG A 359 -22.55 6.68 12.01
C ARG A 359 -21.19 6.00 11.94
N ALA A 360 -20.58 5.90 10.76
CA ALA A 360 -19.25 5.31 10.62
C ALA A 360 -18.18 6.09 11.42
N VAL A 361 -18.26 7.42 11.45
CA VAL A 361 -17.39 8.26 12.31
C VAL A 361 -17.62 7.99 13.79
N LEU A 362 -18.86 7.78 14.23
CA LEU A 362 -19.18 7.42 15.61
C LEU A 362 -18.56 6.06 15.97
N GLY A 363 -18.74 5.03 15.14
CA GLY A 363 -18.16 3.70 15.37
C GLY A 363 -16.63 3.75 15.40
N LEU A 364 -16.02 4.49 14.47
CA LEU A 364 -14.59 4.73 14.44
C LEU A 364 -14.11 5.46 15.71
N ARG A 365 -14.87 6.43 16.22
CA ARG A 365 -14.55 7.13 17.47
C ARG A 365 -14.65 6.21 18.68
N LEU A 366 -15.67 5.35 18.77
CA LEU A 366 -15.83 4.39 19.86
C LEU A 366 -14.68 3.38 19.89
N ALA A 367 -14.32 2.79 18.74
CA ALA A 367 -13.21 1.85 18.65
C ALA A 367 -11.83 2.48 18.93
N LEU A 368 -11.67 3.76 18.59
CA LEU A 368 -10.38 4.44 18.74
C LEU A 368 -10.22 5.11 20.12
N ASP A 369 -11.23 5.84 20.58
CA ASP A 369 -11.13 6.72 21.77
C ASP A 369 -11.84 6.12 23.01
N GLY A 370 -12.57 5.02 22.85
CA GLY A 370 -13.33 4.37 23.92
C GLY A 370 -14.69 5.01 24.19
N PRO A 371 -15.36 4.65 25.31
CA PRO A 371 -16.68 5.17 25.66
C PRO A 371 -16.70 6.71 25.74
N GLN A 372 -17.67 7.32 25.06
CA GLN A 372 -17.88 8.77 25.04
C GLN A 372 -19.01 9.18 25.97
N ASP A 373 -19.06 10.46 26.38
CA ASP A 373 -20.16 11.03 27.17
C ASP A 373 -21.52 10.79 26.49
N GLU A 374 -22.46 10.21 27.26
CA GLU A 374 -23.77 9.72 26.80
C GLU A 374 -24.93 10.63 27.23
N SER A 375 -24.63 11.66 28.03
CA SER A 375 -25.65 12.49 28.69
C SER A 375 -26.58 13.26 27.72
N ASP A 376 -26.08 13.57 26.52
CA ASP A 376 -26.79 14.32 25.47
C ASP A 376 -27.19 13.42 24.28
N ASP A 377 -27.20 12.10 24.41
CA ASP A 377 -27.49 11.19 23.29
C ASP A 377 -28.99 11.20 22.90
N THR A 378 -29.26 11.31 21.59
CA THR A 378 -30.62 11.15 21.03
C THR A 378 -30.94 9.68 20.77
N SER A 379 -32.22 9.34 20.57
CA SER A 379 -32.67 7.97 20.25
C SER A 379 -31.90 7.34 19.07
N ALA A 380 -31.62 8.11 18.01
CA ALA A 380 -30.82 7.66 16.87
C ALA A 380 -29.35 7.34 17.24
N THR A 381 -28.80 8.08 18.22
CA THR A 381 -27.43 7.86 18.72
C THR A 381 -27.36 6.62 19.61
N ILE A 382 -28.33 6.46 20.52
CA ILE A 382 -28.46 5.27 21.38
C ILE A 382 -28.61 4.01 20.51
N ARG A 383 -29.53 4.02 19.53
CA ARG A 383 -29.70 2.89 18.61
C ARG A 383 -28.43 2.57 17.83
N SER A 384 -27.71 3.58 17.36
CA SER A 384 -26.45 3.36 16.64
C SER A 384 -25.37 2.73 17.54
N ARG A 385 -25.34 3.05 18.84
CA ARG A 385 -24.44 2.41 19.81
C ARG A 385 -24.87 0.98 20.12
N GLU A 386 -26.15 0.74 20.36
CA GLU A 386 -26.69 -0.60 20.58
C GLU A 386 -26.42 -1.53 19.38
N GLU A 387 -26.54 -1.00 18.15
CA GLU A 387 -26.15 -1.72 16.94
C GLU A 387 -24.64 -2.02 16.91
N PHE A 388 -23.77 -1.09 17.34
CA PHE A 388 -22.34 -1.36 17.45
C PHE A 388 -22.01 -2.39 18.53
N ASP A 389 -22.64 -2.32 19.70
CA ASP A 389 -22.46 -3.32 20.75
C ASP A 389 -22.92 -4.71 20.28
N ALA A 390 -24.02 -4.79 19.52
CA ALA A 390 -24.49 -6.03 18.92
C ALA A 390 -23.54 -6.55 17.82
N GLU A 391 -23.02 -5.67 16.97
CA GLU A 391 -22.02 -5.99 15.94
C GLU A 391 -20.70 -6.46 16.57
N ASP A 392 -20.28 -5.84 17.68
CA ASP A 392 -19.04 -6.13 18.40
C ASP A 392 -19.16 -7.47 19.14
N LEU A 393 -20.32 -7.80 19.70
CA LEU A 393 -20.62 -9.10 20.28
C LEU A 393 -20.66 -10.23 19.23
N ALA A 394 -21.10 -9.93 18.00
CA ALA A 394 -21.09 -10.89 16.89
C ALA A 394 -19.66 -11.20 16.38
N ILE A 395 -18.70 -10.31 16.62
CA ILE A 395 -17.28 -10.47 16.21
C ILE A 395 -16.51 -11.42 17.13
N VAL A 396 -17.08 -11.84 18.28
CA VAL A 396 -16.44 -12.74 19.25
C VAL A 396 -16.36 -14.21 18.78
N GLY A 397 -16.45 -14.48 17.48
CA GLY A 397 -16.39 -15.84 16.94
C GLY A 397 -15.94 -15.92 15.48
N ALA A 398 -14.64 -15.69 15.22
CA ALA A 398 -14.01 -16.08 13.97
C ALA A 398 -12.58 -16.55 14.23
N GLU A 399 -12.32 -17.79 13.84
CA GLU A 399 -11.06 -18.52 13.97
C GLU A 399 -9.99 -18.03 13.01
N GLU A 400 -8.73 -18.22 13.44
CA GLU A 400 -7.51 -18.03 12.68
C GLU A 400 -7.48 -19.00 11.49
N ALA A 401 -7.42 -18.47 10.27
CA ALA A 401 -7.07 -19.25 9.09
C ALA A 401 -5.54 -19.33 9.01
N GLU A 402 -4.97 -20.50 9.30
CA GLU A 402 -3.57 -20.81 9.04
C GLU A 402 -3.30 -20.78 7.53
N GLU A 403 -2.33 -19.96 7.09
CA GLU A 403 -1.83 -19.96 5.72
C GLU A 403 -1.01 -21.24 5.44
N ASP A 404 -1.36 -21.95 4.36
CA ASP A 404 -0.67 -23.16 3.92
C ASP A 404 0.82 -22.92 3.61
N GLU A 405 1.69 -23.50 4.43
CA GLU A 405 3.14 -23.36 4.32
C GLU A 405 3.70 -24.27 3.19
N HIS A 406 3.66 -23.84 1.93
CA HIS A 406 4.22 -24.59 0.79
C HIS A 406 5.63 -25.12 1.07
N THR A 407 5.91 -26.43 1.00
CA THR A 407 7.21 -27.04 1.34
C THR A 407 8.09 -27.34 0.12
N GLY A 408 9.42 -27.38 0.31
CA GLY A 408 10.39 -27.90 -0.69
C GLY A 408 11.02 -26.87 -1.65
N LEU A 409 11.51 -27.36 -2.80
CA LEU A 409 12.19 -26.56 -3.86
C LEU A 409 11.26 -25.56 -4.58
N GLN A 410 9.96 -25.64 -4.34
CA GLN A 410 8.96 -24.71 -4.87
C GLN A 410 8.85 -23.42 -4.04
N ARG A 411 9.43 -23.36 -2.83
CA ARG A 411 9.46 -22.14 -1.99
C ARG A 411 10.17 -20.99 -2.73
N PRO A 412 9.52 -19.81 -2.87
CA PRO A 412 10.10 -18.64 -3.54
C PRO A 412 11.47 -18.21 -2.99
N THR A 413 11.70 -18.41 -1.69
CA THR A 413 12.93 -18.02 -0.99
C THR A 413 14.14 -18.87 -1.38
N THR A 414 13.99 -20.19 -1.49
CA THR A 414 15.07 -21.10 -1.90
C THR A 414 15.44 -20.86 -3.37
N ARG A 415 14.45 -20.64 -4.22
CA ARG A 415 14.64 -20.29 -5.64
C ARG A 415 15.37 -18.96 -5.81
N ALA A 416 14.93 -17.92 -5.08
CA ALA A 416 15.60 -16.63 -5.09
C ALA A 416 17.05 -16.73 -4.60
N ALA A 417 17.35 -17.58 -3.61
CA ALA A 417 18.73 -17.79 -3.16
C ALA A 417 19.64 -18.34 -4.27
N PHE A 418 19.17 -19.28 -5.08
CA PHE A 418 19.91 -19.77 -6.24
C PHE A 418 20.08 -18.69 -7.32
N GLN A 419 19.00 -17.99 -7.69
CA GLN A 419 19.05 -16.91 -8.69
C GLN A 419 20.05 -15.82 -8.30
N VAL A 420 19.99 -15.37 -7.05
CA VAL A 420 20.89 -14.36 -6.51
C VAL A 420 22.33 -14.85 -6.51
N ALA A 421 22.59 -16.08 -6.04
CA ALA A 421 23.94 -16.62 -5.98
C ALA A 421 24.58 -16.73 -7.36
N VAL A 422 23.85 -17.25 -8.37
CA VAL A 422 24.39 -17.36 -9.73
C VAL A 422 24.50 -15.99 -10.40
N GLY A 423 23.51 -15.10 -10.25
CA GLY A 423 23.60 -13.73 -10.76
C GLY A 423 24.79 -12.97 -10.15
N SER A 424 25.04 -13.15 -8.86
CA SER A 424 26.21 -12.60 -8.17
C SER A 424 27.50 -13.23 -8.67
N ALA A 425 27.56 -14.53 -8.94
CA ALA A 425 28.74 -15.16 -9.54
C ALA A 425 29.04 -14.60 -10.95
N LEU A 426 28.02 -14.41 -11.78
CA LEU A 426 28.16 -13.74 -13.09
C LEU A 426 28.64 -12.30 -12.93
N ALA A 427 28.16 -11.58 -11.91
CA ALA A 427 28.58 -10.21 -11.62
C ALA A 427 30.02 -10.13 -11.08
N ILE A 428 30.51 -11.14 -10.36
CA ILE A 428 31.93 -11.24 -9.96
C ILE A 428 32.78 -11.38 -11.22
N VAL A 429 32.51 -12.39 -12.05
CA VAL A 429 33.27 -12.67 -13.26
C VAL A 429 33.25 -11.47 -14.21
N GLY A 430 32.06 -10.91 -14.49
CA GLY A 430 31.92 -9.72 -15.33
C GLY A 430 32.59 -8.48 -14.71
N GLY A 431 32.50 -8.33 -13.39
CA GLY A 431 33.05 -7.18 -12.67
C GLY A 431 34.58 -7.18 -12.66
N GLU A 432 35.22 -8.35 -12.58
CA GLU A 432 36.67 -8.49 -12.69
C GLU A 432 37.19 -8.01 -14.06
N PHE A 433 36.43 -8.20 -15.14
CA PHE A 433 36.78 -7.69 -16.47
C PHE A 433 36.68 -6.17 -16.58
N LEU A 434 35.82 -5.51 -15.79
CA LEU A 434 35.75 -4.04 -15.73
C LEU A 434 36.76 -3.43 -14.75
N SER A 435 36.83 -3.98 -13.54
CA SER A 435 37.71 -3.49 -12.48
C SER A 435 37.99 -4.57 -11.45
N THR A 436 39.25 -5.02 -11.42
CA THR A 436 39.78 -5.97 -10.43
C THR A 436 39.68 -5.46 -9.00
N GLN A 437 39.56 -4.14 -8.78
CA GLN A 437 39.49 -3.55 -7.45
C GLN A 437 38.07 -3.26 -6.97
N ARG A 438 37.04 -3.27 -7.83
CA ARG A 438 35.71 -2.74 -7.48
C ARG A 438 34.52 -3.59 -7.92
N TRP A 439 34.77 -4.79 -8.47
CA TRP A 439 33.76 -5.79 -8.87
C TRP A 439 32.65 -6.01 -7.83
N TYR A 440 32.94 -5.84 -6.54
CA TYR A 440 31.98 -5.99 -5.43
C TYR A 440 30.74 -5.06 -5.52
N TRP A 441 30.80 -3.96 -6.26
CA TRP A 441 29.64 -3.07 -6.48
C TRP A 441 28.66 -3.57 -7.53
N ALA A 442 29.15 -4.29 -8.54
CA ALA A 442 28.28 -5.01 -9.47
C ALA A 442 27.51 -6.11 -8.71
N VAL A 443 28.19 -6.82 -7.81
CA VAL A 443 27.58 -7.85 -6.97
C VAL A 443 26.55 -7.27 -6.01
N LEU A 444 26.86 -6.16 -5.33
CA LEU A 444 25.90 -5.44 -4.49
C LEU A 444 24.66 -5.05 -5.30
N THR A 445 24.84 -4.58 -6.53
CA THR A 445 23.72 -4.24 -7.40
C THR A 445 22.86 -5.45 -7.72
N CYS A 446 23.46 -6.56 -8.16
CA CYS A 446 22.74 -7.80 -8.44
C CYS A 446 21.92 -8.24 -7.21
N TRP A 447 22.56 -8.29 -6.04
CA TRP A 447 21.90 -8.71 -4.80
C TRP A 447 20.74 -7.81 -4.38
N VAL A 448 20.91 -6.48 -4.47
CA VAL A 448 19.85 -5.55 -4.08
C VAL A 448 18.67 -5.59 -5.05
N VAL A 449 18.89 -5.83 -6.33
CA VAL A 449 17.78 -5.96 -7.30
C VAL A 449 16.90 -7.16 -6.94
N PHE A 450 17.44 -8.22 -6.34
CA PHE A 450 16.67 -9.37 -5.85
C PHE A 450 16.09 -9.23 -4.42
N LEU A 451 16.36 -8.14 -3.70
CA LEU A 451 15.73 -7.90 -2.40
C LEU A 451 14.24 -7.59 -2.58
N ASN A 452 13.35 -8.32 -1.90
CA ASN A 452 11.90 -8.10 -1.97
C ASN A 452 11.35 -8.08 -3.42
N THR A 453 11.92 -8.86 -4.34
CA THR A 453 11.37 -9.06 -5.69
C THR A 453 11.03 -10.51 -5.87
N ALA A 454 9.86 -10.78 -6.43
CA ALA A 454 9.33 -12.12 -6.56
C ALA A 454 9.04 -12.51 -8.02
N SER A 455 9.16 -11.57 -8.97
CA SER A 455 9.03 -11.84 -10.40
C SER A 455 10.17 -11.26 -11.23
N THR A 456 10.39 -11.82 -12.43
CA THR A 456 11.40 -11.34 -13.39
C THR A 456 11.13 -9.89 -13.81
N GLY A 457 9.86 -9.51 -13.97
CA GLY A 457 9.45 -8.14 -14.26
C GLY A 457 9.81 -7.14 -13.16
N GLU A 458 9.64 -7.53 -11.89
CA GLU A 458 10.05 -6.69 -10.75
C GLU A 458 11.56 -6.50 -10.69
N VAL A 459 12.35 -7.55 -10.94
CA VAL A 459 13.82 -7.49 -11.03
C VAL A 459 14.23 -6.50 -12.13
N LEU A 460 13.60 -6.58 -13.31
CA LEU A 460 13.85 -5.65 -14.42
C LEU A 460 13.54 -4.19 -14.04
N VAL A 461 12.33 -3.92 -13.54
CA VAL A 461 11.90 -2.56 -13.16
C VAL A 461 12.80 -2.00 -12.06
N LYS A 462 13.17 -2.82 -11.08
CA LYS A 462 14.03 -2.40 -9.97
C LYS A 462 15.47 -2.16 -10.43
N GLY A 463 16.01 -2.99 -11.31
CA GLY A 463 17.31 -2.79 -11.95
C GLY A 463 17.37 -1.49 -12.73
N TYR A 464 16.33 -1.20 -13.54
CA TYR A 464 16.22 0.07 -14.26
C TYR A 464 16.13 1.28 -13.32
N ARG A 465 15.26 1.22 -12.30
CA ARG A 465 15.13 2.29 -11.29
C ARG A 465 16.46 2.56 -10.59
N ARG A 466 17.23 1.50 -10.29
CA ARG A 466 18.58 1.63 -9.73
C ARG A 466 19.48 2.43 -10.65
N LEU A 467 19.56 2.01 -11.92
CA LEU A 467 20.44 2.61 -12.93
C LEU A 467 20.13 4.09 -13.13
N VAL A 468 18.86 4.45 -13.31
CA VAL A 468 18.44 5.86 -13.43
C VAL A 468 18.82 6.65 -12.18
N GLY A 469 18.54 6.11 -10.99
CA GLY A 469 18.94 6.74 -9.74
C GLY A 469 20.45 6.95 -9.64
N THR A 470 21.24 5.95 -10.02
CA THR A 470 22.70 6.02 -10.00
C THR A 470 23.24 7.05 -10.98
N VAL A 471 22.72 7.11 -12.21
CA VAL A 471 23.13 8.12 -13.20
C VAL A 471 22.84 9.53 -12.69
N LEU A 472 21.61 9.78 -12.22
CA LEU A 472 21.26 11.08 -11.65
C LEU A 472 22.08 11.41 -10.39
N GLY A 473 22.36 10.40 -9.56
CA GLY A 473 23.12 10.54 -8.33
C GLY A 473 24.60 10.80 -8.58
N VAL A 474 25.18 10.25 -9.64
CA VAL A 474 26.53 10.59 -10.11
C VAL A 474 26.57 12.06 -10.53
N ILE A 475 25.62 12.50 -11.36
CA ILE A 475 25.55 13.90 -11.82
C ILE A 475 25.43 14.85 -10.63
N ALA A 476 24.54 14.56 -9.69
CA ALA A 476 24.40 15.33 -8.47
C ALA A 476 25.66 15.26 -7.59
N GLY A 477 26.29 14.09 -7.45
CA GLY A 477 27.53 13.91 -6.69
C GLY A 477 28.66 14.78 -7.23
N VAL A 478 28.83 14.85 -8.56
CA VAL A 478 29.82 15.75 -9.21
C VAL A 478 29.49 17.21 -8.92
N ALA A 479 28.22 17.61 -9.10
CA ALA A 479 27.80 19.00 -8.87
C ALA A 479 28.00 19.42 -7.41
N LEU A 480 27.59 18.57 -6.47
CA LEU A 480 27.70 18.82 -5.04
C LEU A 480 29.17 18.82 -4.58
N ALA A 481 30.01 17.90 -5.08
CA ALA A 481 31.44 17.90 -4.79
C ALA A 481 32.11 19.19 -5.28
N GLY A 482 31.77 19.66 -6.48
CA GLY A 482 32.26 20.93 -7.03
C GLY A 482 31.83 22.15 -6.22
N LEU A 483 30.59 22.16 -5.71
CA LEU A 483 30.06 23.25 -4.88
C LEU A 483 30.66 23.30 -3.47
N VAL A 484 30.95 22.14 -2.88
CA VAL A 484 31.47 22.01 -1.51
C VAL A 484 32.94 22.43 -1.43
N GLY A 485 33.74 22.11 -2.46
CA GLY A 485 35.18 22.39 -2.46
C GLY A 485 35.89 21.73 -1.27
N ASN A 486 36.71 22.50 -0.55
CA ASN A 486 37.50 22.00 0.60
C ASN A 486 36.78 22.12 1.97
N HIS A 487 35.48 22.44 2.00
CA HIS A 487 34.75 22.67 3.25
C HIS A 487 34.25 21.34 3.85
N THR A 488 35.10 20.65 4.61
CA THR A 488 34.83 19.32 5.19
C THR A 488 33.52 19.24 5.98
N TRP A 489 33.20 20.26 6.79
CA TRP A 489 31.95 20.29 7.57
C TRP A 489 30.70 20.36 6.69
N THR A 490 30.77 21.05 5.54
CA THR A 490 29.64 21.11 4.61
C THR A 490 29.48 19.81 3.84
N ALA A 491 30.58 19.15 3.46
CA ALA A 491 30.58 17.81 2.88
C ALA A 491 29.91 16.81 3.83
N PHE A 492 30.29 16.87 5.11
CA PHE A 492 29.76 16.00 6.15
C PHE A 492 28.26 16.20 6.39
N ALA A 493 27.81 17.46 6.53
CA ALA A 493 26.40 17.78 6.69
C ALA A 493 25.56 17.29 5.50
N LEU A 494 26.11 17.41 4.29
CA LEU A 494 25.45 16.98 3.06
C LEU A 494 25.40 15.46 2.91
N VAL A 495 26.42 14.73 3.38
CA VAL A 495 26.40 13.27 3.50
C VAL A 495 25.27 12.83 4.43
N LEU A 496 25.13 13.44 5.61
CA LEU A 496 24.02 13.13 6.52
C LEU A 496 22.65 13.46 5.92
N LEU A 497 22.55 14.56 5.15
CA LEU A 497 21.33 14.90 4.42
C LEU A 497 21.00 13.87 3.33
N CYS A 498 22.00 13.36 2.61
CA CYS A 498 21.80 12.30 1.62
C CYS A 498 21.39 10.99 2.29
N VAL A 499 21.98 10.63 3.45
CA VAL A 499 21.54 9.49 4.25
C VAL A 499 20.08 9.67 4.66
N PHE A 500 19.70 10.83 5.20
CA PHE A 500 18.31 11.13 5.52
C PHE A 500 17.39 10.95 4.31
N GLY A 501 17.77 11.55 3.16
CA GLY A 501 17.02 11.45 1.92
C GLY A 501 16.85 10.02 1.42
N MET A 502 17.90 9.19 1.52
CA MET A 502 17.86 7.77 1.18
C MET A 502 16.77 7.03 1.97
N PHE A 503 16.75 7.16 3.30
CA PHE A 503 15.81 6.45 4.16
C PHE A 503 14.40 7.03 4.08
N PHE A 504 14.28 8.36 3.95
CA PHE A 504 13.00 9.03 3.80
C PHE A 504 12.29 8.63 2.49
N THR A 505 13.06 8.41 1.42
CA THR A 505 12.50 8.12 0.08
C THR A 505 12.48 6.63 -0.27
N ALA A 506 13.06 5.77 0.56
CA ALA A 506 13.13 4.32 0.33
C ALA A 506 11.76 3.67 0.05
N PRO A 507 10.67 3.98 0.79
CA PRO A 507 9.34 3.41 0.49
C PRO A 507 8.65 4.07 -0.70
N LEU A 508 9.04 5.30 -1.06
CA LEU A 508 8.40 6.10 -2.11
C LEU A 508 8.90 5.78 -3.51
N SER A 509 10.22 5.73 -3.67
CA SER A 509 10.85 5.55 -4.96
C SER A 509 12.24 4.97 -4.79
N TYR A 510 12.40 3.75 -5.28
CA TYR A 510 13.69 3.08 -5.31
C TYR A 510 14.74 3.87 -6.13
N ALA A 511 14.32 4.58 -7.18
CA ALA A 511 15.21 5.42 -7.97
C ALA A 511 15.74 6.62 -7.16
N LEU A 512 14.87 7.26 -6.37
CA LEU A 512 15.25 8.38 -5.53
C LEU A 512 16.14 7.94 -4.35
N MET A 513 15.87 6.76 -3.77
CA MET A 513 16.77 6.14 -2.81
C MET A 513 18.16 5.88 -3.42
N SER A 514 18.22 5.25 -4.60
CA SER A 514 19.49 4.98 -5.31
C SER A 514 20.25 6.26 -5.66
N PHE A 515 19.53 7.33 -6.03
CA PHE A 515 20.08 8.66 -6.24
C PHE A 515 20.80 9.19 -5.00
N PHE A 516 20.14 9.19 -3.83
CA PHE A 516 20.74 9.66 -2.59
C PHE A 516 21.92 8.81 -2.14
N VAL A 517 21.86 7.49 -2.30
CA VAL A 517 22.99 6.58 -2.04
C VAL A 517 24.20 6.95 -2.88
N THR A 518 23.99 7.16 -4.19
CA THR A 518 25.09 7.41 -5.12
C THR A 518 25.68 8.81 -4.92
N ALA A 519 24.84 9.81 -4.67
CA ALA A 519 25.29 11.17 -4.31
C ALA A 519 26.09 11.18 -3.00
N MET A 520 25.62 10.44 -1.99
CA MET A 520 26.34 10.25 -0.72
C MET A 520 27.73 9.64 -0.93
N LEU A 521 27.84 8.59 -1.76
CA LEU A 521 29.13 7.97 -2.07
C LEU A 521 30.07 8.92 -2.81
N GLY A 522 29.57 9.73 -3.74
CA GLY A 522 30.37 10.76 -4.42
C GLY A 522 30.95 11.79 -3.44
N LEU A 523 30.14 12.26 -2.49
CA LEU A 523 30.58 13.17 -1.43
C LEU A 523 31.58 12.49 -0.48
N LEU A 524 31.34 11.23 -0.14
CA LEU A 524 32.26 10.45 0.69
C LEU A 524 33.64 10.30 0.02
N TYR A 525 33.70 10.08 -1.30
CA TYR A 525 34.98 10.03 -2.03
C TYR A 525 35.71 11.38 -2.07
N THR A 526 34.95 12.47 -2.04
CA THR A 526 35.52 13.83 -1.91
C THR A 526 36.18 13.98 -0.54
N VAL A 527 35.50 13.58 0.54
CA VAL A 527 36.06 13.60 1.91
C VAL A 527 37.27 12.68 2.06
N LEU A 528 37.26 11.52 1.40
CA LEU A 528 38.36 10.56 1.40
C LEU A 528 39.52 10.92 0.47
N ASN A 529 39.49 12.07 -0.22
CA ASN A 529 40.49 12.50 -1.21
C ASN A 529 40.79 11.45 -2.31
N THR A 530 39.83 10.57 -2.60
CA THR A 530 39.93 9.52 -3.63
C THR A 530 39.02 9.79 -4.84
N TYR A 531 38.51 11.00 -4.93
CA TYR A 531 37.58 11.43 -5.97
C TYR A 531 38.23 11.42 -7.37
N SER A 532 37.59 10.75 -8.33
CA SER A 532 37.93 10.83 -9.75
C SER A 532 36.69 10.65 -10.60
N VAL A 533 36.56 11.40 -11.69
CA VAL A 533 35.45 11.27 -12.66
C VAL A 533 35.35 9.84 -13.19
N ALA A 534 36.49 9.17 -13.40
CA ALA A 534 36.53 7.78 -13.82
C ALA A 534 35.88 6.84 -12.79
N THR A 535 36.04 7.11 -11.48
CA THR A 535 35.41 6.28 -10.43
C THR A 535 33.89 6.41 -10.40
N LEU A 536 33.34 7.55 -10.84
CA LEU A 536 31.91 7.77 -10.93
C LEU A 536 31.30 7.21 -12.21
N VAL A 537 32.03 7.24 -13.34
CA VAL A 537 31.62 6.55 -14.56
C VAL A 537 31.59 5.04 -14.32
N LEU A 538 32.62 4.51 -13.66
CA LEU A 538 32.70 3.11 -13.24
C LEU A 538 31.46 2.69 -12.42
N ARG A 539 30.86 3.59 -11.63
CA ARG A 539 29.62 3.29 -10.90
C ARG A 539 28.44 2.99 -11.80
N ILE A 540 28.32 3.73 -12.90
CA ILE A 540 27.24 3.53 -13.86
C ILE A 540 27.44 2.18 -14.53
N GLU A 541 28.67 1.87 -14.93
CA GLU A 541 29.04 0.60 -15.57
C GLU A 541 28.82 -0.61 -14.65
N GLU A 542 29.31 -0.55 -13.39
CA GLU A 542 29.12 -1.62 -12.39
C GLU A 542 27.64 -1.83 -12.05
N THR A 543 26.86 -0.74 -11.97
CA THR A 543 25.42 -0.82 -11.71
C THR A 543 24.68 -1.42 -12.90
N ALA A 544 25.05 -1.04 -14.12
CA ALA A 544 24.49 -1.60 -15.34
C ALA A 544 24.81 -3.09 -15.46
N LEU A 545 26.07 -3.48 -15.23
CA LEU A 545 26.50 -4.88 -15.22
C LEU A 545 25.74 -5.69 -14.18
N GLY A 546 25.69 -5.23 -12.92
CA GLY A 546 24.99 -5.94 -11.85
C GLY A 546 23.49 -6.10 -12.12
N ALA A 547 22.85 -5.08 -12.70
CA ALA A 547 21.44 -5.15 -13.10
C ALA A 547 21.25 -6.15 -14.24
N ALA A 548 22.13 -6.15 -15.25
CA ALA A 548 22.09 -7.10 -16.35
C ALA A 548 22.29 -8.54 -15.87
N CYS A 549 23.30 -8.81 -15.03
CA CYS A 549 23.53 -10.13 -14.44
C CYS A 549 22.32 -10.61 -13.62
N GLY A 550 21.69 -9.72 -12.85
CA GLY A 550 20.49 -10.03 -12.09
C GLY A 550 19.29 -10.37 -12.99
N ILE A 551 19.08 -9.61 -14.06
CA ILE A 551 18.03 -9.87 -15.06
C ILE A 551 18.27 -11.20 -15.78
N ILE A 552 19.50 -11.48 -16.20
CA ILE A 552 19.87 -12.74 -16.83
C ILE A 552 19.61 -13.92 -15.88
N ALA A 553 20.03 -13.81 -14.62
CA ALA A 553 19.77 -14.85 -13.63
C ALA A 553 18.27 -15.06 -13.39
N ALA A 554 17.47 -13.99 -13.30
CA ALA A 554 16.02 -14.10 -13.14
C ALA A 554 15.32 -14.70 -14.36
N ALA A 555 15.82 -14.41 -15.57
CA ALA A 555 15.25 -14.89 -16.83
C ALA A 555 15.64 -16.34 -17.18
N VAL A 556 16.84 -16.78 -16.78
CA VAL A 556 17.40 -18.08 -17.20
C VAL A 556 17.33 -19.12 -16.08
N ILE A 557 17.43 -18.72 -14.81
CA ILE A 557 17.60 -19.65 -13.68
C ILE A 557 16.29 -19.74 -12.92
N LEU A 558 15.56 -20.85 -13.10
CA LEU A 558 14.25 -21.09 -12.49
C LEU A 558 13.29 -19.88 -12.73
N PRO A 559 13.00 -19.51 -13.99
CA PRO A 559 12.24 -18.31 -14.29
C PRO A 559 10.83 -18.38 -13.70
N VAL A 560 10.42 -17.29 -13.04
CA VAL A 560 9.02 -17.04 -12.72
C VAL A 560 8.52 -16.06 -13.76
N HIS A 561 7.76 -16.59 -14.72
CA HIS A 561 7.07 -15.76 -15.71
C HIS A 561 6.00 -14.95 -14.97
N THR A 562 6.06 -13.63 -15.12
CA THR A 562 5.10 -12.71 -14.49
C THR A 562 3.64 -13.10 -14.81
N ASP A 563 3.41 -13.63 -16.02
CA ASP A 563 2.11 -14.10 -16.49
C ASP A 563 1.47 -15.13 -15.53
N ARG A 564 2.17 -16.21 -15.18
CA ARG A 564 1.60 -17.29 -14.34
C ARG A 564 1.18 -16.81 -12.95
N ARG A 565 1.97 -15.93 -12.32
CA ARG A 565 1.63 -15.40 -11.00
C ARG A 565 0.46 -14.40 -11.07
N THR A 566 0.43 -13.59 -12.12
CA THR A 566 -0.71 -12.71 -12.38
C THR A 566 -1.98 -13.52 -12.62
N ASP A 567 -1.88 -14.65 -13.33
CA ASP A 567 -3.01 -15.56 -13.58
C ASP A 567 -3.47 -16.25 -12.29
N GLU A 568 -2.55 -16.69 -11.43
CA GLU A 568 -2.86 -17.23 -10.09
C GLU A 568 -3.62 -16.21 -9.21
N HIS A 569 -3.13 -14.96 -9.13
CA HIS A 569 -3.82 -13.90 -8.39
C HIS A 569 -5.15 -13.50 -9.05
N LEU A 570 -5.23 -13.50 -10.38
CA LEU A 570 -6.45 -13.21 -11.12
C LEU A 570 -7.52 -14.27 -10.84
N GLY A 571 -7.14 -15.55 -10.84
CA GLY A 571 -7.99 -16.67 -10.44
C GLY A 571 -8.50 -16.50 -9.02
N ALA A 572 -7.63 -16.15 -8.07
CA ALA A 572 -8.03 -15.89 -6.69
C ALA A 572 -9.06 -14.75 -6.57
N VAL A 573 -8.88 -13.64 -7.29
CA VAL A 573 -9.86 -12.53 -7.32
C VAL A 573 -11.20 -12.98 -7.89
N LEU A 574 -11.19 -13.72 -8.99
CA LEU A 574 -12.42 -14.23 -9.61
C LEU A 574 -13.18 -15.15 -8.65
N GLU A 575 -12.46 -16.02 -7.94
CA GLU A 575 -13.06 -16.93 -6.96
C GLU A 575 -13.66 -16.16 -5.78
N ARG A 576 -12.94 -15.21 -5.18
CA ARG A 576 -13.48 -14.39 -4.09
C ARG A 576 -14.63 -13.49 -4.54
N LEU A 577 -14.62 -13.03 -5.78
CA LEU A 577 -15.74 -12.30 -6.38
C LEU A 577 -16.97 -13.20 -6.52
N ARG A 578 -16.78 -14.45 -6.96
CA ARG A 578 -17.84 -15.46 -7.07
C ARG A 578 -18.48 -15.71 -5.71
N GLU A 579 -17.67 -16.00 -4.69
CA GLU A 579 -18.13 -16.28 -3.33
C GLU A 579 -18.91 -15.10 -2.74
N ALA A 580 -18.38 -13.88 -2.82
CA ALA A 580 -19.02 -12.69 -2.28
C ALA A 580 -20.37 -12.39 -2.97
N VAL A 581 -20.43 -12.50 -4.30
CA VAL A 581 -21.67 -12.26 -5.06
C VAL A 581 -22.70 -13.36 -4.78
N ALA A 582 -22.27 -14.63 -4.76
CA ALA A 582 -23.16 -15.76 -4.51
C ALA A 582 -23.79 -15.68 -3.11
N ALA A 583 -22.98 -15.40 -2.08
CA ALA A 583 -23.45 -15.25 -0.70
C ALA A 583 -24.40 -14.05 -0.56
N ALA A 584 -24.06 -12.89 -1.14
CA ALA A 584 -24.91 -11.70 -1.07
C ALA A 584 -26.26 -11.92 -1.76
N VAL A 585 -26.27 -12.55 -2.94
CA VAL A 585 -27.52 -12.87 -3.66
C VAL A 585 -28.34 -13.93 -2.91
N ALA A 586 -27.70 -14.95 -2.32
CA ALA A 586 -28.38 -15.97 -1.53
C ALA A 586 -29.09 -15.33 -0.34
N GLN A 587 -28.40 -14.48 0.44
CA GLN A 587 -28.99 -13.80 1.59
C GLN A 587 -30.13 -12.84 1.18
N LEU A 588 -29.96 -12.06 0.11
CA LEU A 588 -31.03 -11.20 -0.43
C LEU A 588 -32.24 -11.99 -0.96
N SER A 589 -32.03 -13.24 -1.37
CA SER A 589 -33.08 -14.15 -1.82
C SER A 589 -33.76 -14.91 -0.68
N GLY A 590 -33.38 -14.65 0.58
CA GLY A 590 -33.92 -15.32 1.77
C GLY A 590 -33.17 -16.60 2.18
N GLY A 591 -31.95 -16.78 1.69
CA GLY A 591 -31.02 -17.82 2.13
C GLY A 591 -30.43 -17.55 3.52
N PRO A 592 -29.56 -18.45 4.01
CA PRO A 592 -28.92 -18.28 5.31
C PRO A 592 -28.07 -17.01 5.36
N THR A 593 -28.01 -16.38 6.54
CA THR A 593 -27.12 -15.25 6.80
C THR A 593 -25.67 -15.71 6.72
N ALA A 594 -24.87 -15.05 5.88
CA ALA A 594 -23.44 -15.29 5.74
C ALA A 594 -22.65 -14.07 6.25
N ASP A 595 -21.37 -14.27 6.58
CA ASP A 595 -20.45 -13.17 6.89
C ASP A 595 -19.99 -12.47 5.60
N LEU A 596 -20.88 -11.66 5.03
CA LEU A 596 -20.68 -10.97 3.75
C LEU A 596 -19.55 -9.94 3.82
N LEU A 597 -19.32 -9.37 4.99
CA LEU A 597 -18.25 -8.41 5.21
C LEU A 597 -16.87 -9.07 5.12
N THR A 598 -16.70 -10.27 5.66
CA THR A 598 -15.44 -11.03 5.53
C THR A 598 -15.20 -11.44 4.07
N LEU A 599 -16.22 -11.92 3.36
CA LEU A 599 -16.08 -12.26 1.93
C LEU A 599 -15.73 -11.04 1.06
N ALA A 600 -16.31 -9.88 1.36
CA ALA A 600 -15.96 -8.62 0.71
C ALA A 600 -14.50 -8.21 0.96
N ARG A 601 -13.98 -8.43 2.17
CA ARG A 601 -12.58 -8.15 2.52
C ARG A 601 -11.60 -9.11 1.87
N ASP A 602 -11.93 -10.39 1.81
CA ASP A 602 -11.11 -11.39 1.15
C ASP A 602 -10.95 -11.06 -0.33
N LEU A 603 -12.03 -10.59 -0.97
CA LEU A 603 -12.02 -10.07 -2.33
C LEU A 603 -11.12 -8.83 -2.48
N ASP A 604 -11.22 -7.85 -1.58
CA ASP A 604 -10.37 -6.64 -1.63
C ASP A 604 -8.88 -6.98 -1.42
N THR A 605 -8.59 -7.95 -0.54
CA THR A 605 -7.23 -8.46 -0.29
C THR A 605 -6.67 -9.11 -1.54
N ALA A 606 -7.42 -10.03 -2.15
CA ALA A 606 -7.04 -10.67 -3.41
C ALA A 606 -6.85 -9.65 -4.54
N LEU A 607 -7.71 -8.62 -4.62
CA LEU A 607 -7.62 -7.56 -5.62
C LEU A 607 -6.36 -6.71 -5.45
N ASN A 608 -5.97 -6.42 -4.21
CA ASN A 608 -4.72 -5.73 -3.91
C ASN A 608 -3.50 -6.57 -4.27
N ASP A 609 -3.51 -7.88 -3.99
CA ASP A 609 -2.43 -8.78 -4.41
C ASP A 609 -2.30 -8.84 -5.94
N LEU A 610 -3.42 -8.85 -6.67
CA LEU A 610 -3.43 -8.75 -8.12
C LEU A 610 -2.88 -7.39 -8.60
N ARG A 611 -3.25 -6.29 -7.95
CA ARG A 611 -2.76 -4.95 -8.29
C ARG A 611 -1.24 -4.83 -8.09
N ASP A 612 -0.73 -5.37 -7.00
CA ASP A 612 0.69 -5.37 -6.69
C ASP A 612 1.48 -6.26 -7.67
N SER A 613 0.94 -7.43 -8.01
CA SER A 613 1.56 -8.33 -8.98
C SER A 613 1.50 -7.82 -10.43
N THR A 614 0.50 -7.00 -10.79
CA THR A 614 0.38 -6.37 -12.12
C THR A 614 1.15 -5.06 -12.24
N GLN A 615 1.62 -4.46 -11.14
CA GLN A 615 2.40 -3.22 -11.10
C GLN A 615 3.61 -3.19 -12.06
N PRO A 616 4.40 -4.27 -12.20
CA PRO A 616 5.50 -4.35 -13.15
C PRO A 616 5.02 -4.35 -14.61
N LEU A 617 3.90 -4.99 -14.91
CA LEU A 617 3.32 -5.05 -16.26
C LEU A 617 2.76 -3.70 -16.72
N VAL A 618 2.21 -2.91 -15.78
CA VAL A 618 1.63 -1.59 -16.07
C VAL A 618 2.64 -0.45 -16.11
N HIS A 619 3.92 -0.73 -15.85
CA HIS A 619 4.99 0.26 -15.87
C HIS A 619 5.25 0.81 -17.29
N PRO A 620 5.51 2.11 -17.47
CA PRO A 620 5.72 2.72 -18.80
C PRO A 620 6.85 2.11 -19.64
N ILE A 621 7.76 1.40 -18.99
CA ILE A 621 9.01 0.87 -19.57
C ILE A 621 8.83 -0.56 -20.09
N THR A 622 7.74 -1.22 -19.69
CA THR A 622 7.45 -2.59 -20.13
C THR A 622 7.25 -2.57 -21.65
N PRO A 623 8.01 -3.36 -22.43
CA PRO A 623 8.01 -3.29 -23.89
C PRO A 623 6.66 -3.72 -24.51
N LEU A 624 5.80 -4.38 -23.73
CA LEU A 624 4.52 -4.95 -24.16
C LEU A 624 3.35 -3.97 -23.93
N ARG A 625 3.24 -2.95 -24.78
CA ARG A 625 2.21 -1.88 -24.68
C ARG A 625 0.77 -2.41 -24.65
N VAL A 626 0.48 -3.45 -25.43
CA VAL A 626 -0.86 -4.09 -25.48
C VAL A 626 -1.20 -4.73 -24.14
N ARG A 627 -0.29 -5.55 -23.59
CA ARG A 627 -0.49 -6.19 -22.28
C ARG A 627 -0.66 -5.17 -21.15
N ARG A 628 0.05 -4.04 -21.19
CA ARG A 628 -0.13 -2.94 -20.23
C ARG A 628 -1.53 -2.33 -20.25
N GLN A 629 -2.12 -2.16 -21.44
CA GLN A 629 -3.49 -1.66 -21.57
C GLN A 629 -4.51 -2.69 -21.08
N THR A 630 -4.33 -3.96 -21.47
CA THR A 630 -5.20 -5.06 -21.02
C THR A 630 -5.17 -5.23 -19.51
N ALA A 631 -3.98 -5.23 -18.88
CA ALA A 631 -3.85 -5.38 -17.42
C ALA A 631 -4.53 -4.22 -16.67
N ARG A 632 -4.37 -2.97 -17.13
CA ARG A 632 -5.07 -1.82 -16.53
C ARG A 632 -6.58 -1.91 -16.69
N TYR A 633 -7.03 -2.34 -17.86
CA TYR A 633 -8.45 -2.50 -18.14
C TYR A 633 -9.05 -3.60 -17.27
N LEU A 634 -8.37 -4.74 -17.13
CA LEU A 634 -8.78 -5.85 -16.27
C LEU A 634 -8.85 -5.45 -14.79
N VAL A 635 -7.80 -4.82 -14.25
CA VAL A 635 -7.79 -4.35 -12.85
C VAL A 635 -8.93 -3.36 -12.61
N ALA A 636 -9.18 -2.43 -13.53
CA ALA A 636 -10.28 -1.47 -13.40
C ALA A 636 -11.67 -2.15 -13.45
N LEU A 637 -11.85 -3.16 -14.31
CA LEU A 637 -13.09 -3.92 -14.35
C LEU A 637 -13.30 -4.73 -13.05
N LEU A 638 -12.25 -5.35 -12.52
CA LEU A 638 -12.30 -6.10 -11.27
C LEU A 638 -12.56 -5.18 -10.06
N GLU A 639 -11.93 -4.00 -10.00
CA GLU A 639 -12.24 -2.96 -9.01
C GLU A 639 -13.71 -2.54 -9.07
N THR A 640 -14.26 -2.40 -10.28
CA THR A 640 -15.67 -2.05 -10.49
C THR A 640 -16.59 -3.19 -10.03
N CYS A 641 -16.26 -4.44 -10.37
CA CYS A 641 -16.99 -5.62 -9.89
C CYS A 641 -16.94 -5.70 -8.36
N ALA A 642 -15.76 -5.51 -7.75
CA ALA A 642 -15.58 -5.57 -6.31
C ALA A 642 -16.40 -4.49 -5.59
N TYR A 643 -16.43 -3.25 -6.10
CA TYR A 643 -17.30 -2.20 -5.57
C TYR A 643 -18.79 -2.61 -5.58
N HIS A 644 -19.26 -3.21 -6.67
CA HIS A 644 -20.65 -3.65 -6.78
C HIS A 644 -20.94 -4.87 -5.91
N ALA A 645 -20.00 -5.81 -5.77
CA ALA A 645 -20.09 -6.91 -4.83
C ALA A 645 -20.17 -6.41 -3.37
N ARG A 646 -19.32 -5.44 -2.97
CA ARG A 646 -19.37 -4.75 -1.68
C ARG A 646 -20.71 -4.06 -1.44
N SER A 647 -21.21 -3.35 -2.44
CA SER A 647 -22.50 -2.66 -2.35
C SER A 647 -23.67 -3.63 -2.19
N LEU A 648 -23.60 -4.79 -2.85
CA LEU A 648 -24.55 -5.90 -2.69
C LEU A 648 -24.48 -6.50 -1.29
N ALA A 649 -23.28 -6.80 -0.81
CA ALA A 649 -23.03 -7.31 0.54
C ALA A 649 -23.59 -6.36 1.62
N ALA A 650 -23.26 -5.07 1.53
CA ALA A 650 -23.77 -4.05 2.47
C ALA A 650 -25.30 -3.93 2.44
N THR A 651 -25.91 -4.03 1.24
CA THR A 651 -27.38 -4.00 1.12
C THR A 651 -28.02 -5.24 1.73
N ALA A 652 -27.38 -6.41 1.59
CA ALA A 652 -27.83 -7.68 2.15
C ALA A 652 -27.73 -7.74 3.69
N GLU A 653 -26.71 -7.11 4.28
CA GLU A 653 -26.57 -7.00 5.74
C GLU A 653 -27.62 -6.08 6.37
N LEU A 654 -27.98 -4.98 5.70
CA LEU A 654 -28.97 -4.02 6.19
C LEU A 654 -30.41 -4.55 6.17
N LEU A 655 -30.65 -5.71 5.56
CA LEU A 655 -31.97 -6.31 5.42
C LEU A 655 -32.06 -7.71 6.07
N PRO A 656 -31.60 -7.94 7.32
CA PRO A 656 -31.46 -9.30 7.83
C PRO A 656 -32.78 -10.00 8.17
N ALA A 657 -33.95 -9.37 7.99
CA ALA A 657 -35.22 -9.98 8.39
C ALA A 657 -36.50 -9.43 7.72
N SER A 658 -36.41 -8.71 6.59
CA SER A 658 -37.63 -8.12 5.98
C SER A 658 -38.26 -9.06 4.95
N ARG A 659 -39.44 -9.60 5.29
CA ARG A 659 -40.29 -10.47 4.44
C ARG A 659 -40.73 -9.85 3.10
N SER A 660 -40.34 -8.62 2.76
CA SER A 660 -40.80 -7.88 1.57
C SER A 660 -39.85 -7.88 0.37
N VAL A 661 -38.55 -8.19 0.56
CA VAL A 661 -37.61 -8.50 -0.55
C VAL A 661 -37.57 -10.00 -0.84
N ALA A 662 -38.13 -10.79 0.08
CA ALA A 662 -38.19 -12.25 0.02
C ALA A 662 -38.86 -12.73 -1.28
N ALA A 663 -38.06 -13.44 -2.09
CA ALA A 663 -38.45 -14.24 -3.24
C ALA A 663 -38.83 -13.50 -4.54
N ASP A 664 -38.02 -12.56 -5.01
CA ASP A 664 -37.99 -12.32 -6.47
C ASP A 664 -37.11 -13.40 -7.15
N PRO A 665 -37.69 -14.39 -7.85
CA PRO A 665 -36.93 -15.43 -8.56
C PRO A 665 -36.00 -14.87 -9.66
N ARG A 666 -36.11 -13.59 -10.01
CA ARG A 666 -35.18 -12.90 -10.91
C ARG A 666 -33.80 -12.71 -10.29
N LEU A 667 -33.71 -12.39 -9.00
CA LEU A 667 -32.44 -12.19 -8.30
C LEU A 667 -31.59 -13.46 -8.31
N GLY A 668 -32.19 -14.60 -7.94
CA GLY A 668 -31.52 -15.90 -7.96
C GLY A 668 -31.13 -16.37 -9.38
N ARG A 669 -31.91 -16.03 -10.42
CA ARG A 669 -31.56 -16.34 -11.82
C ARG A 669 -30.36 -15.53 -12.31
N VAL A 670 -30.33 -14.23 -12.01
CA VAL A 670 -29.21 -13.35 -12.38
C VAL A 670 -27.94 -13.73 -11.61
N GLY A 671 -28.04 -14.00 -10.30
CA GLY A 671 -26.92 -14.47 -9.49
C GLY A 671 -26.27 -15.75 -10.03
N ARG A 672 -27.06 -16.78 -10.32
CA ARG A 672 -26.56 -18.04 -10.91
C ARG A 672 -25.89 -17.85 -12.27
N ARG A 673 -26.37 -16.92 -13.10
CA ARG A 673 -25.72 -16.61 -14.38
C ARG A 673 -24.37 -15.94 -14.16
N ILE A 674 -24.31 -14.94 -13.29
CA ILE A 674 -23.05 -14.22 -12.97
C ILE A 674 -22.04 -15.21 -12.38
N GLU A 675 -22.46 -16.06 -11.45
CA GLU A 675 -21.63 -17.12 -10.87
C GLU A 675 -21.06 -18.06 -11.94
N ARG A 676 -21.91 -18.63 -12.80
CA ARG A 676 -21.47 -19.47 -13.92
C ARG A 676 -20.52 -18.74 -14.87
N ASN A 677 -20.77 -17.47 -15.18
CA ASN A 677 -19.89 -16.68 -16.03
C ASN A 677 -18.52 -16.47 -15.38
N ILE A 678 -18.46 -16.22 -14.07
CA ILE A 678 -17.20 -16.08 -13.34
C ILE A 678 -16.45 -17.41 -13.31
N GLU A 679 -17.13 -18.54 -13.06
CA GLU A 679 -16.54 -19.89 -13.10
C GLU A 679 -15.91 -20.21 -14.46
N LEU A 680 -16.61 -19.91 -15.57
CA LEU A 680 -16.08 -20.10 -16.92
C LEU A 680 -14.82 -19.27 -17.17
N ILE A 681 -14.78 -18.02 -16.67
CA ILE A 681 -13.60 -17.16 -16.78
C ILE A 681 -12.47 -17.70 -15.91
N ALA A 682 -12.74 -18.10 -14.67
CA ALA A 682 -11.76 -18.63 -13.74
C ALA A 682 -11.11 -19.92 -14.26
N ALA A 683 -11.92 -20.86 -14.78
CA ALA A 683 -11.44 -22.09 -15.40
C ALA A 683 -10.53 -21.79 -16.60
N ARG A 684 -10.89 -20.78 -17.42
CA ARG A 684 -10.07 -20.38 -18.56
C ARG A 684 -8.73 -19.74 -18.17
N VAL A 685 -8.69 -19.00 -17.05
CA VAL A 685 -7.46 -18.42 -16.48
C VAL A 685 -6.57 -19.52 -15.88
N ALA A 686 -7.16 -20.59 -15.34
CA ALA A 686 -6.45 -21.76 -14.83
C ALA A 686 -5.98 -22.75 -15.93
N ASP A 687 -6.21 -22.45 -17.22
CA ASP A 687 -6.00 -23.35 -18.37
C ASP A 687 -6.74 -24.71 -18.22
N GLU A 688 -7.87 -24.72 -17.50
CA GLU A 688 -8.75 -25.88 -17.39
C GLU A 688 -9.71 -25.97 -18.59
N PRO A 689 -10.06 -27.19 -19.04
CA PRO A 689 -11.00 -27.38 -20.13
C PRO A 689 -12.41 -26.96 -19.70
N ALA A 690 -12.82 -25.76 -20.11
CA ALA A 690 -14.18 -25.25 -19.92
C ALA A 690 -14.87 -25.07 -21.28
N ASP A 691 -15.80 -25.96 -21.60
CA ASP A 691 -16.68 -25.81 -22.76
C ASP A 691 -17.88 -24.93 -22.39
N GLY A 692 -17.92 -23.70 -22.92
CA GLY A 692 -19.04 -22.78 -22.69
C GLY A 692 -18.80 -21.37 -23.24
N GLU A 693 -19.89 -20.63 -23.44
CA GLU A 693 -19.85 -19.20 -23.77
C GLU A 693 -20.39 -18.40 -22.58
N VAL A 694 -19.76 -17.26 -22.30
CA VAL A 694 -20.23 -16.27 -21.32
C VAL A 694 -21.52 -15.64 -21.84
N GLU A 695 -22.58 -15.73 -21.05
CA GLU A 695 -23.91 -15.24 -21.45
C GLU A 695 -24.12 -13.81 -20.93
N ALA A 696 -24.36 -12.86 -21.83
CA ALA A 696 -24.72 -11.50 -21.44
C ALA A 696 -26.20 -11.43 -21.02
N GLY A 697 -26.48 -10.75 -19.92
CA GLY A 697 -27.85 -10.58 -19.45
C GLY A 697 -28.70 -9.63 -20.27
N ALA A 698 -30.02 -9.88 -20.20
CA ALA A 698 -31.04 -8.91 -20.55
C ALA A 698 -30.86 -7.64 -19.70
N SER A 699 -30.93 -6.45 -20.31
CA SER A 699 -30.87 -5.16 -19.60
C SER A 699 -31.98 -5.06 -18.55
N ILE A 700 -31.80 -4.26 -17.49
CA ILE A 700 -32.87 -4.02 -16.51
C ILE A 700 -34.19 -3.62 -17.18
N ALA A 701 -34.14 -2.80 -18.24
CA ALA A 701 -35.34 -2.44 -19.00
C ALA A 701 -36.05 -3.67 -19.59
N SER A 702 -35.31 -4.57 -20.24
CA SER A 702 -35.87 -5.81 -20.78
C SER A 702 -36.29 -6.84 -19.72
N LEU A 703 -35.61 -6.89 -18.56
CA LEU A 703 -36.01 -7.71 -17.42
C LEU A 703 -37.31 -7.21 -16.76
N LEU A 704 -37.56 -5.90 -16.86
CA LEU A 704 -38.78 -5.27 -16.36
C LEU A 704 -39.93 -5.36 -17.38
N ASP A 705 -39.64 -5.31 -18.68
CA ASP A 705 -40.63 -5.40 -19.77
C ASP A 705 -41.10 -6.84 -20.06
N ALA A 706 -40.25 -7.86 -19.88
CA ALA A 706 -40.52 -9.24 -20.34
C ALA A 706 -41.66 -9.97 -19.61
N ASP A 707 -42.15 -9.48 -18.47
CA ASP A 707 -43.07 -10.20 -17.57
C ASP A 707 -44.34 -9.39 -17.21
N GLY A 708 -44.56 -8.20 -17.78
CA GLY A 708 -45.81 -7.43 -17.60
C GLY A 708 -46.12 -6.93 -16.18
N SER A 709 -45.14 -6.92 -15.28
CA SER A 709 -45.28 -6.47 -13.88
C SER A 709 -44.85 -5.00 -13.75
N PRO A 710 -45.49 -4.17 -12.90
CA PRO A 710 -45.16 -2.75 -12.78
C PRO A 710 -43.69 -2.53 -12.43
N VAL A 711 -43.02 -1.64 -13.18
CA VAL A 711 -41.64 -1.20 -12.93
C VAL A 711 -41.53 -0.73 -11.48
N PRO A 712 -40.66 -1.34 -10.66
CA PRO A 712 -40.42 -0.85 -9.30
C PRO A 712 -39.98 0.61 -9.36
N PRO A 713 -40.54 1.51 -8.54
CA PRO A 713 -40.08 2.88 -8.45
C PRO A 713 -38.56 2.91 -8.22
N SER A 714 -37.85 3.86 -8.82
CA SER A 714 -36.38 3.99 -8.74
C SER A 714 -35.80 4.09 -7.33
N HIS A 715 -36.67 4.34 -6.34
CA HIS A 715 -36.37 4.50 -4.92
C HIS A 715 -36.42 3.17 -4.16
N THR A 716 -36.88 2.08 -4.78
CA THR A 716 -37.00 0.77 -4.12
C THR A 716 -35.64 0.08 -4.00
N VAL A 717 -35.47 -0.66 -2.90
CA VAL A 717 -34.28 -1.48 -2.63
C VAL A 717 -34.05 -2.51 -3.76
N THR A 718 -35.11 -3.15 -4.25
CA THR A 718 -35.05 -4.12 -5.34
C THR A 718 -34.47 -3.52 -6.62
N PHE A 719 -34.83 -2.28 -6.96
CA PHE A 719 -34.26 -1.58 -8.11
C PHE A 719 -32.76 -1.30 -7.93
N ARG A 720 -32.32 -0.98 -6.70
CA ARG A 720 -30.89 -0.78 -6.39
C ARG A 720 -30.10 -2.09 -6.51
N VAL A 721 -30.61 -3.19 -5.96
CA VAL A 721 -29.97 -4.52 -6.04
C VAL A 721 -29.86 -5.00 -7.49
N LEU A 722 -30.94 -4.92 -8.27
CA LEU A 722 -30.93 -5.30 -9.70
C LEU A 722 -29.92 -4.47 -10.50
N ARG A 723 -29.73 -3.20 -10.14
CA ARG A 723 -28.71 -2.35 -10.76
C ARG A 723 -27.29 -2.78 -10.45
N HIS A 724 -26.99 -3.12 -9.20
CA HIS A 724 -25.67 -3.65 -8.85
C HIS A 724 -25.38 -4.97 -9.56
N LEU A 725 -26.38 -5.85 -9.67
CA LEU A 725 -26.25 -7.10 -10.43
C LEU A 725 -26.06 -6.88 -11.93
N GLN A 726 -26.78 -5.94 -12.55
CA GLN A 726 -26.54 -5.61 -13.97
C GLN A 726 -25.11 -5.11 -14.19
N ARG A 727 -24.59 -4.23 -13.31
CA ARG A 727 -23.23 -3.71 -13.46
C ARG A 727 -22.17 -4.78 -13.23
N LEU A 728 -22.38 -5.70 -12.29
CA LEU A 728 -21.54 -6.89 -12.13
C LEU A 728 -21.53 -7.72 -13.41
N ASP A 729 -22.69 -8.00 -13.99
CA ASP A 729 -22.81 -8.77 -15.22
C ASP A 729 -22.09 -8.09 -16.40
N GLU A 730 -22.24 -6.76 -16.56
CA GLU A 730 -21.51 -5.97 -17.56
C GLU A 730 -19.99 -6.02 -17.34
N GLY A 731 -19.54 -5.92 -16.08
CA GLY A 731 -18.14 -6.02 -15.69
C GLY A 731 -17.54 -7.40 -15.99
N VAL A 732 -18.24 -8.48 -15.62
CA VAL A 732 -17.85 -9.87 -15.88
C VAL A 732 -17.77 -10.16 -17.39
N VAL A 733 -18.74 -9.67 -18.18
CA VAL A 733 -18.67 -9.75 -19.65
C VAL A 733 -17.51 -8.93 -20.21
N GLY A 734 -17.19 -7.78 -19.61
CA GLY A 734 -16.00 -6.99 -19.94
C GLY A 734 -14.70 -7.75 -19.70
N ILE A 735 -14.61 -8.47 -18.58
CA ILE A 735 -13.46 -9.30 -18.21
C ILE A 735 -13.29 -10.45 -19.21
N ALA A 736 -14.39 -11.15 -19.52
CA ALA A 736 -14.41 -12.21 -20.54
C ALA A 736 -13.83 -11.73 -21.89
N ARG A 737 -14.23 -10.53 -22.35
CA ARG A 737 -13.72 -9.94 -23.60
C ARG A 737 -12.23 -9.61 -23.54
N ALA A 738 -11.75 -9.12 -22.40
CA ALA A 738 -10.34 -8.78 -22.23
C ALA A 738 -9.42 -10.02 -22.17
N LEU A 739 -9.97 -11.16 -21.75
CA LEU A 739 -9.30 -12.47 -21.67
C LEU A 739 -9.58 -13.38 -22.88
N ASP A 740 -10.25 -12.87 -23.91
CA ASP A 740 -10.63 -13.61 -25.13
C ASP A 740 -11.48 -14.87 -24.86
N VAL A 741 -12.31 -14.83 -23.81
CA VAL A 741 -13.30 -15.86 -23.50
C VAL A 741 -14.51 -15.70 -24.44
N PRO A 742 -15.04 -16.77 -25.05
CA PRO A 742 -16.21 -16.70 -25.94
C PRO A 742 -17.43 -16.09 -25.23
N VAL A 743 -18.13 -15.16 -25.90
CA VAL A 743 -19.34 -14.51 -25.37
C VAL A 743 -20.53 -14.79 -26.30
N ALA A 744 -21.62 -15.31 -25.74
CA ALA A 744 -22.81 -15.68 -26.48
C ALA A 744 -23.49 -14.47 -27.14
N GLY A 745 -23.98 -14.66 -28.38
CA GLY A 745 -24.63 -13.60 -29.17
C GLY A 745 -23.73 -12.85 -30.15
N ARG A 746 -22.47 -13.29 -30.33
CA ARG A 746 -21.55 -12.75 -31.36
C ARG A 746 -21.04 -13.84 -32.29
N SER A 747 -21.93 -14.50 -33.02
CA SER A 747 -21.55 -15.24 -34.21
C SER A 747 -21.19 -14.24 -35.34
N GLY A 748 -19.93 -14.29 -35.79
CA GLY A 748 -19.54 -13.80 -37.12
C GLY A 748 -19.11 -12.34 -37.24
N ARG A 749 -17.88 -12.00 -36.82
CA ARG A 749 -17.06 -11.04 -37.58
C ARG A 749 -15.56 -11.28 -37.40
N LYS A 750 -15.12 -12.51 -37.66
CA LYS A 750 -13.80 -12.74 -38.28
C LYS A 750 -14.05 -12.72 -39.79
N ASN A 751 -13.61 -11.66 -40.48
CA ASN A 751 -13.19 -11.64 -41.88
C ASN A 751 -12.85 -10.20 -42.29
N GLY A 752 -11.60 -10.01 -42.74
CA GLY A 752 -11.06 -8.76 -43.28
C GLY A 752 -9.69 -8.46 -42.71
#